data_AF-A0A2I0LRZ6-F1
#
_entry.id   AF-A0A2I0LRZ6-F1
#
_cell.length_a   1.000
_cell.length_b   1.000
_cell.length_c   1.000
_cell.angle_alpha   90.00
_cell.angle_beta   90.00
_cell.angle_gamma   90.00
#
_symmetry.space_group_name_H-M   'P 1'
#
loop_
_entity.id
_entity.type
_entity.pdbx_description
1 polymer ?
#
loop_
_entity_poly.entity_id
_entity_poly.type
_entity_poly.pdbx_seq_one_letter_code
_entity_poly.pdbx_strand_id
1 'polypeptide(L)'
;MGNHDFHPKNQFPGREHRIYNRTAELWRAWLDDASIPLFRVGAFYSEKLPSPSTRGRMVVLNTNLYYDQNDETAGEEDPAGQFQWLEETLSNAARADEMVYIMGHVPPGFFEKKRGKPWFRSGFNEQYLRIVQKHHRVIAAQFFGHHHTDSFRMFYSDTGSPTSVMFLAPGVTPWKTTLPGVTNGANNPGIRVIEYDPDTLQVLDMVTYYLNLTRANTMASVQEEEFPAWEEEYRLTEAFRVPDGSASSMQAVLERISMDPRYLQQYHELNSVRYDLTPCGASCRVDHVCAIREVDFAKYDEALQLDLRLVELGRPGGCRVRGAGDDWGQALGLPPGLQRPTGLLAALHLLQLGFLFRCLHALKVGWKVCWTKTAVEEEQSRMAFLSHDISMLRLFETFLENTPQLVLFLHGVLRTNKAEPSQGLGICMAFLCVTWSLLDYHQSLRSFLQDKYELRLSSSVIYFLWNLFLLCPRVLAVTLFTLLWPSGMAIHFPLVWLGMFLWVSLQGTDFMESPGPEQLYRATVAVILYFSWFNVAPGRTLGRSVIYHSFILADSTLLALCWLWGQSPSDEHSYLVLLLGAALPCYLLGLLLRVAYYKWLHPNAWAQREGGHDEVDANRLKLRSTSAPALVNRRMRCLAQAQFPVCQ
;
A
#
# COMPACT_ATOMS: atom_id res chain seq x y z
N MET A 1 14.77 19.73 18.77
CA MET A 1 14.38 18.44 19.38
C MET A 1 13.86 17.53 18.27
N GLY A 2 14.18 16.24 18.31
CA GLY A 2 13.61 15.22 17.42
C GLY A 2 12.41 14.50 18.00
N ASN A 3 11.70 13.72 17.17
CA ASN A 3 10.41 13.13 17.55
C ASN A 3 10.52 12.09 18.67
N HIS A 4 11.73 11.57 18.92
CA HIS A 4 12.06 10.67 20.02
C HIS A 4 12.48 11.37 21.32
N ASP A 5 12.66 12.69 21.32
CA ASP A 5 13.08 13.48 22.49
C ASP A 5 11.90 13.84 23.42
N PHE A 6 10.85 13.02 23.42
CA PHE A 6 9.61 13.26 24.15
C PHE A 6 8.98 11.97 24.63
N HIS A 7 8.18 12.05 25.70
CA HIS A 7 7.44 10.93 26.23
C HIS A 7 5.96 11.26 26.43
N PRO A 8 5.03 10.54 25.78
CA PRO A 8 5.27 9.48 24.79
C PRO A 8 5.93 10.00 23.50
N LYS A 9 6.70 9.17 22.80
CA LYS A 9 7.36 9.58 21.54
C LYS A 9 6.35 10.16 20.54
N ASN A 10 6.80 11.07 19.70
CA ASN A 10 6.03 11.79 18.68
C ASN A 10 4.97 12.77 19.20
N GLN A 11 4.47 12.65 20.43
CA GLN A 11 3.33 13.41 20.95
C GLN A 11 3.75 14.81 21.46
N PHE A 12 4.28 15.64 20.57
CA PHE A 12 4.71 17.01 20.89
C PHE A 12 3.49 17.95 20.90
N PRO A 13 3.10 18.55 22.04
CA PRO A 13 1.98 19.47 22.08
C PRO A 13 2.34 20.86 21.54
N GLY A 14 1.36 21.54 20.94
CA GLY A 14 1.44 22.95 20.49
C GLY A 14 1.27 23.98 21.62
N ARG A 15 1.76 23.67 22.83
CA ARG A 15 1.62 24.47 24.05
C ARG A 15 2.75 24.17 25.02
N GLU A 16 2.91 25.01 26.03
CA GLU A 16 3.93 24.83 27.07
C GLU A 16 3.88 23.42 27.69
N HIS A 17 5.06 22.83 27.89
CA HIS A 17 5.18 21.49 28.44
C HIS A 17 6.44 21.32 29.30
N ARG A 18 6.37 20.43 30.31
CA ARG A 18 7.47 20.17 31.25
C ARG A 18 8.79 19.77 30.57
N ILE A 19 8.71 19.03 29.47
CA ILE A 19 9.90 18.58 28.72
C ILE A 19 10.53 19.77 27.99
N TYR A 20 9.73 20.68 27.43
CA TYR A 20 10.23 21.92 26.82
C TYR A 20 10.92 22.78 27.87
N ASN A 21 10.29 22.95 29.04
CA ASN A 21 10.85 23.71 30.15
C ASN A 21 12.18 23.15 30.63
N ARG A 22 12.25 21.83 30.85
CA ARG A 22 13.49 21.18 31.29
C ARG A 22 14.58 21.23 30.22
N THR A 23 14.23 21.08 28.95
CA THR A 23 15.19 21.17 27.84
C THR A 23 15.71 22.59 27.67
N ALA A 24 14.86 23.62 27.84
CA ALA A 24 15.29 25.01 27.84
C ALA A 24 16.31 25.31 28.96
N GLU A 25 16.18 24.67 30.13
CA GLU A 25 17.17 24.78 31.20
C GLU A 25 18.51 24.12 30.82
N LEU A 26 18.46 22.93 30.21
CA LEU A 26 19.66 22.22 29.74
C LEU A 26 20.39 23.00 28.64
N TRP A 27 19.64 23.63 27.74
CA TRP A 27 20.18 24.39 26.60
C TRP A 27 20.34 25.88 26.90
N ARG A 28 20.16 26.29 28.15
CA ARG A 28 20.19 27.71 28.55
C ARG A 28 21.45 28.44 28.11
N ALA A 29 22.60 27.76 28.10
CA ALA A 29 23.88 28.32 27.70
C ALA A 29 23.99 28.63 26.19
N TRP A 30 23.06 28.11 25.38
CA TRP A 30 23.02 28.30 23.92
C TRP A 30 21.80 29.11 23.46
N LEU A 31 20.93 29.53 24.38
CA LEU A 31 19.70 30.26 24.08
C LEU A 31 19.78 31.67 24.65
N ASP A 32 19.50 32.65 23.80
CA ASP A 32 19.32 34.04 24.21
C ASP A 32 18.07 34.18 25.09
N ASP A 33 18.05 35.22 25.93
CA ASP A 33 16.94 35.47 26.88
C ASP A 33 15.58 35.59 26.18
N ALA A 34 15.57 36.09 24.94
CA ALA A 34 14.39 36.23 24.11
C ALA A 34 13.90 34.89 23.51
N SER A 35 14.78 33.91 23.35
CA SER A 35 14.47 32.58 22.79
C SER A 35 13.86 31.63 23.80
N ILE A 36 14.16 31.81 25.10
CA ILE A 36 13.70 30.90 26.16
C ILE A 36 12.17 30.85 26.26
N PRO A 37 11.42 31.97 26.28
CA PRO A 37 9.96 31.91 26.34
C PRO A 37 9.35 31.17 25.13
N LEU A 38 9.89 31.40 23.92
CA LEU A 38 9.46 30.70 22.70
C LEU A 38 9.72 29.20 22.80
N PHE A 39 10.92 28.82 23.27
CA PHE A 39 11.28 27.43 23.45
C PHE A 39 10.34 26.73 24.45
N ARG A 40 10.01 27.38 25.56
CA ARG A 40 9.12 26.81 26.58
C ARG A 40 7.72 26.54 26.05
N VAL A 41 7.20 27.40 25.17
CA VAL A 41 5.86 27.28 24.61
C VAL A 41 5.78 26.28 23.45
N GLY A 42 6.78 26.24 22.56
CA GLY A 42 6.68 25.46 21.32
C GLY A 42 7.93 24.69 20.91
N ALA A 43 9.02 24.74 21.69
CA ALA A 43 10.33 24.16 21.40
C ALA A 43 10.95 24.62 20.06
N PHE A 44 10.60 25.83 19.61
CA PHE A 44 11.19 26.52 18.47
C PHE A 44 11.72 27.89 18.89
N TYR A 45 12.70 28.41 18.16
CA TYR A 45 13.38 29.67 18.49
C TYR A 45 14.25 30.16 17.32
N SER A 46 14.81 31.36 17.43
CA SER A 46 15.79 31.86 16.46
C SER A 46 16.94 32.56 17.16
N GLU A 47 18.17 32.34 16.69
CA GLU A 47 19.39 32.95 17.23
C GLU A 47 20.15 33.69 16.13
N LYS A 48 20.80 34.79 16.48
CA LYS A 48 21.79 35.41 15.59
C LYS A 48 23.09 34.62 15.65
N LEU A 49 23.75 34.47 14.51
CA LEU A 49 25.07 33.84 14.49
C LEU A 49 26.09 34.77 15.16
N PRO A 50 26.99 34.24 16.01
CA PRO A 50 27.83 35.06 16.90
C PRO A 50 28.96 35.82 16.19
N SER A 51 29.22 35.56 14.91
CA SER A 51 30.30 36.21 14.16
C SER A 51 29.99 37.71 13.94
N PRO A 52 30.85 38.65 14.39
CA PRO A 52 30.56 40.09 14.32
C PRO A 52 30.35 40.64 12.91
N SER A 53 30.88 39.96 11.88
CA SER A 53 30.73 40.34 10.47
C SER A 53 29.52 39.68 9.80
N THR A 54 28.94 38.64 10.41
CA THR A 54 27.91 37.81 9.78
C THR A 54 26.52 38.34 10.10
N ARG A 55 25.78 38.77 9.07
CA ARG A 55 24.35 39.10 9.18
C ARG A 55 23.49 37.85 9.07
N GLY A 56 23.83 36.85 9.89
CA GLY A 56 23.24 35.52 9.80
C GLY A 56 22.33 35.20 10.98
N ARG A 57 21.25 34.47 10.69
CA ARG A 57 20.31 33.96 11.70
C ARG A 57 20.09 32.47 11.50
N MET A 58 20.01 31.75 12.61
CA MET A 58 19.51 30.38 12.65
C MET A 58 18.07 30.39 13.13
N VAL A 59 17.19 29.75 12.39
CA VAL A 59 15.78 29.53 12.75
C VAL A 59 15.62 28.04 13.03
N VAL A 60 15.32 27.68 14.27
CA VAL A 60 15.21 26.29 14.71
C VAL A 60 13.75 25.95 14.96
N LEU A 61 13.22 25.05 14.15
CA LEU A 61 11.83 24.64 14.15
C LEU A 61 11.60 23.38 14.97
N ASN A 62 10.45 23.31 15.61
CA ASN A 62 9.85 22.08 16.11
C ASN A 62 8.91 21.49 15.05
N THR A 63 9.50 20.79 14.07
CA THR A 63 8.71 20.15 13.00
C THR A 63 8.03 18.85 13.44
N ASN A 64 8.24 18.40 14.69
CA ASN A 64 7.52 17.28 15.27
C ASN A 64 6.02 17.61 15.47
N LEU A 65 5.68 18.91 15.57
CA LEU A 65 4.30 19.39 15.58
C LEU A 65 3.55 19.05 14.29
N TYR A 66 4.27 18.83 13.19
CA TYR A 66 3.68 18.56 11.88
C TYR A 66 3.62 17.06 11.53
N TYR A 67 4.16 16.22 12.41
CA TYR A 67 4.36 14.79 12.16
C TYR A 67 3.03 14.03 12.06
N ASP A 68 2.94 13.10 11.11
CA ASP A 68 1.72 12.31 10.85
C ASP A 68 1.33 11.41 12.03
N GLN A 69 2.29 11.07 12.90
CA GLN A 69 2.09 10.28 14.12
C GLN A 69 1.92 11.12 15.39
N ASN A 70 1.81 12.44 15.28
CA ASN A 70 1.53 13.30 16.44
C ASN A 70 0.02 13.56 16.53
N ASP A 71 -0.63 13.00 17.55
CA ASP A 71 -2.07 13.14 17.76
C ASP A 71 -2.42 14.44 18.51
N GLU A 72 -1.47 15.03 19.25
CA GLU A 72 -1.69 16.29 20.00
C GLU A 72 -2.02 17.47 19.09
N THR A 73 -1.50 17.49 17.87
CA THR A 73 -1.66 18.60 16.91
C THR A 73 -2.60 18.24 15.75
N ALA A 74 -3.36 17.14 15.86
CA ALA A 74 -4.04 16.53 14.73
C ALA A 74 -5.09 17.40 14.03
N GLY A 75 -5.71 18.33 14.77
CA GLY A 75 -6.74 19.24 14.30
C GLY A 75 -6.35 20.72 14.39
N GLU A 76 -5.07 21.03 14.64
CA GLU A 76 -4.58 22.40 14.72
C GLU A 76 -4.10 22.88 13.34
N GLU A 77 -4.49 24.09 12.93
CA GLU A 77 -4.02 24.67 11.67
C GLU A 77 -2.59 25.23 11.77
N ASP A 78 -2.25 25.84 12.90
CA ASP A 78 -0.90 26.34 13.18
C ASP A 78 -0.49 26.05 14.63
N PRO A 79 -0.02 24.83 14.93
CA PRO A 79 0.30 24.43 16.30
C PRO A 79 1.40 25.31 16.90
N ALA A 80 1.12 25.82 18.11
CA ALA A 80 1.94 26.82 18.82
C ALA A 80 2.17 28.15 18.06
N GLY A 81 1.42 28.43 16.98
CA GLY A 81 1.61 29.61 16.14
C GLY A 81 2.95 29.64 15.40
N GLN A 82 3.57 28.46 15.18
CA GLN A 82 4.93 28.36 14.65
C GLN A 82 5.03 28.84 13.19
N PHE A 83 4.03 28.61 12.34
CA PHE A 83 4.06 29.08 10.96
C PHE A 83 3.91 30.60 10.87
N GLN A 84 2.98 31.18 11.64
CA GLN A 84 2.86 32.62 11.76
C GLN A 84 4.19 33.23 12.24
N TRP A 85 4.75 32.68 13.33
CA TRP A 85 6.04 33.12 13.87
C TRP A 85 7.19 32.99 12.86
N LEU A 86 7.24 31.91 12.10
CA LEU A 86 8.24 31.68 11.07
C LEU A 86 8.14 32.73 9.96
N GLU A 87 6.94 32.99 9.46
CA GLU A 87 6.70 33.98 8.41
C GLU A 87 7.07 35.40 8.86
N GLU A 88 6.72 35.77 10.10
CA GLU A 88 7.13 37.04 10.71
C GLU A 88 8.65 37.12 10.88
N THR A 89 9.28 36.05 11.36
CA THR A 89 10.75 36.00 11.56
C THR A 89 11.51 36.15 10.25
N LEU A 90 11.07 35.48 9.18
CA LEU A 90 11.68 35.60 7.84
C LEU A 90 11.43 36.98 7.22
N SER A 91 10.25 37.57 7.45
CA SER A 91 9.95 38.94 7.04
C SER A 91 10.83 39.95 7.77
N ASN A 92 11.12 39.71 9.05
CA ASN A 92 12.02 40.55 9.86
C ASN A 92 13.46 40.44 9.35
N ALA A 93 13.93 39.22 9.06
CA ALA A 93 15.24 38.98 8.48
C ALA A 93 15.41 39.72 7.14
N ALA A 94 14.39 39.66 6.27
CA ALA A 94 14.39 40.40 5.00
C ALA A 94 14.51 41.92 5.18
N ARG A 95 13.80 42.49 6.18
CA ARG A 95 13.89 43.92 6.50
C ARG A 95 15.22 44.32 7.13
N ALA A 96 15.86 43.39 7.82
CA ALA A 96 17.14 43.58 8.49
C ALA A 96 18.35 43.24 7.61
N ASP A 97 18.13 42.83 6.35
CA ASP A 97 19.20 42.38 5.44
C ASP A 97 20.00 41.20 6.06
N GLU A 98 19.28 40.28 6.71
CA GLU A 98 19.82 39.06 7.32
C GLU A 98 19.55 37.84 6.42
N MET A 99 20.54 36.94 6.33
CA MET A 99 20.40 35.62 5.72
C MET A 99 20.09 34.57 6.79
N VAL A 100 19.33 33.55 6.42
CA VAL A 100 18.75 32.58 7.36
C VAL A 100 19.11 31.15 6.99
N TYR A 101 19.55 30.39 8.00
CA TYR A 101 19.51 28.93 7.97
C TYR A 101 18.27 28.44 8.71
N ILE A 102 17.49 27.56 8.07
CA ILE A 102 16.38 26.87 8.73
C ILE A 102 16.83 25.49 9.18
N MET A 103 16.60 25.16 10.44
CA MET A 103 16.87 23.84 10.99
C MET A 103 15.59 23.19 11.52
N GLY A 104 15.46 21.89 11.33
CA GLY A 104 14.37 21.11 11.91
C GLY A 104 14.75 19.63 12.00
N HIS A 105 13.90 18.83 12.64
CA HIS A 105 14.18 17.39 12.76
C HIS A 105 13.52 16.61 11.63
N VAL A 106 12.18 16.56 11.62
CA VAL A 106 11.37 15.88 10.61
C VAL A 106 11.30 16.78 9.38
N PRO A 107 11.74 16.32 8.19
CA PRO A 107 11.66 17.12 6.96
C PRO A 107 10.26 17.03 6.30
N PRO A 108 9.87 18.06 5.51
CA PRO A 108 8.74 17.98 4.59
C PRO A 108 9.04 17.03 3.41
N GLY A 109 8.02 16.71 2.63
CA GLY A 109 8.12 15.82 1.47
C GLY A 109 8.15 14.34 1.85
N PHE A 110 8.84 13.55 1.02
CA PHE A 110 8.81 12.08 1.07
C PHE A 110 10.14 11.47 1.48
N PHE A 111 10.08 10.29 2.09
CA PHE A 111 11.25 9.48 2.40
C PHE A 111 11.75 8.72 1.17
N GLU A 112 12.99 8.96 0.74
CA GLU A 112 13.53 8.42 -0.50
C GLU A 112 13.74 6.90 -0.50
N LYS A 113 13.87 6.27 0.68
CA LYS A 113 13.96 4.80 0.82
C LYS A 113 12.59 4.12 0.80
N LYS A 114 11.47 4.86 0.80
CA LYS A 114 10.12 4.29 0.80
C LYS A 114 9.14 5.13 -0.02
N ARG A 115 8.77 4.61 -1.19
CA ARG A 115 7.78 5.22 -2.09
C ARG A 115 6.50 5.61 -1.35
N GLY A 116 6.11 6.87 -1.50
CA GLY A 116 4.84 7.40 -1.00
C GLY A 116 4.76 7.51 0.52
N LYS A 117 5.90 7.57 1.23
CA LYS A 117 5.92 7.82 2.68
C LYS A 117 6.32 9.27 2.97
N PRO A 118 5.36 10.17 3.21
CA PRO A 118 5.63 11.47 3.81
C PRO A 118 5.64 11.39 5.35
N TRP A 119 6.17 12.43 5.98
CA TRP A 119 6.16 12.59 7.43
C TRP A 119 5.22 13.71 7.89
N PHE A 120 5.15 14.79 7.14
CA PHE A 120 4.21 15.86 7.44
C PHE A 120 2.80 15.46 7.04
N ARG A 121 1.82 15.96 7.78
CA ARG A 121 0.44 16.02 7.28
C ARG A 121 0.39 16.97 6.08
N SER A 122 -0.47 16.70 5.10
CA SER A 122 -0.49 17.43 3.82
C SER A 122 -0.63 18.95 3.98
N GLY A 123 -1.56 19.41 4.84
CA GLY A 123 -1.77 20.84 5.08
C GLY A 123 -0.52 21.56 5.61
N PHE A 124 0.22 20.92 6.53
CA PHE A 124 1.47 21.48 7.05
C PHE A 124 2.60 21.46 6.01
N ASN A 125 2.64 20.42 5.16
CA ASN A 125 3.60 20.35 4.06
C ASN A 125 3.38 21.50 3.05
N GLU A 126 2.13 21.73 2.66
CA GLU A 126 1.74 22.83 1.78
C GLU A 126 2.05 24.21 2.38
N GLN A 127 1.77 24.40 3.68
CA GLN A 127 2.04 25.66 4.36
C GLN A 127 3.55 25.95 4.48
N TYR A 128 4.35 24.93 4.82
CA TYR A 128 5.80 25.05 4.83
C TYR A 128 6.35 25.43 3.45
N LEU A 129 5.88 24.75 2.39
CA LEU A 129 6.27 25.05 1.01
C LEU A 129 5.93 26.49 0.61
N ARG A 130 4.73 26.97 0.95
CA ARG A 130 4.31 28.34 0.68
C ARG A 130 5.22 29.37 1.35
N ILE A 131 5.60 29.16 2.61
CA ILE A 131 6.47 30.07 3.35
C ILE A 131 7.89 30.06 2.76
N VAL A 132 8.46 28.88 2.50
CA VAL A 132 9.78 28.76 1.87
C VAL A 132 9.79 29.42 0.50
N GLN A 133 8.77 29.18 -0.32
CA GLN A 133 8.66 29.80 -1.65
C GLN A 133 8.54 31.32 -1.57
N LYS A 134 7.79 31.87 -0.61
CA LYS A 134 7.64 33.31 -0.42
C LYS A 134 8.95 33.97 0.05
N HIS A 135 9.67 33.31 0.97
CA HIS A 135 10.84 33.86 1.65
C HIS A 135 12.18 33.31 1.13
N HIS A 136 12.20 32.61 0.00
CA HIS A 136 13.38 31.90 -0.50
C HIS A 136 14.63 32.79 -0.64
N ARG A 137 14.47 34.10 -0.87
CA ARG A 137 15.59 35.05 -1.02
C ARG A 137 16.40 35.28 0.24
N VAL A 138 15.81 35.08 1.42
CA VAL A 138 16.52 35.21 2.70
C VAL A 138 16.94 33.86 3.27
N ILE A 139 16.47 32.74 2.69
CA ILE A 139 16.81 31.40 3.16
C ILE A 139 18.03 30.92 2.39
N ALA A 140 19.19 30.90 3.04
CA ALA A 140 20.44 30.48 2.42
C ALA A 140 20.51 28.95 2.23
N ALA A 141 20.07 28.19 3.24
CA ALA A 141 19.97 26.73 3.19
C ALA A 141 19.07 26.21 4.31
N GLN A 142 18.65 24.95 4.19
CA GLN A 142 17.83 24.25 5.19
C GLN A 142 18.54 22.96 5.63
N PHE A 143 18.52 22.63 6.92
CA PHE A 143 19.22 21.46 7.48
C PHE A 143 18.30 20.62 8.35
N PHE A 144 18.15 19.35 7.98
CA PHE A 144 17.22 18.43 8.62
C PHE A 144 17.87 17.06 8.85
N GLY A 145 17.20 16.22 9.65
CA GLY A 145 17.63 14.86 9.96
C GLY A 145 16.51 13.85 9.76
N HIS A 146 16.18 13.11 10.82
CA HIS A 146 15.10 12.10 10.91
C HIS A 146 15.26 10.85 10.03
N HIS A 147 15.69 10.98 8.77
CA HIS A 147 15.81 9.86 7.84
C HIS A 147 16.95 8.90 8.19
N HIS A 148 17.97 9.40 8.88
CA HIS A 148 19.26 8.74 9.15
C HIS A 148 20.10 8.41 7.91
N THR A 149 19.56 8.65 6.72
CA THR A 149 20.22 8.56 5.42
C THR A 149 20.65 9.93 4.92
N ASP A 150 21.65 9.91 4.04
CA ASP A 150 22.18 11.12 3.42
C ASP A 150 21.42 11.46 2.13
N SER A 151 20.81 12.63 2.08
CA SER A 151 20.01 13.06 0.94
C SER A 151 19.87 14.58 0.90
N PHE A 152 19.28 15.12 -0.17
CA PHE A 152 18.85 16.52 -0.24
C PHE A 152 17.45 16.65 -0.85
N ARG A 153 16.83 17.82 -0.74
CA ARG A 153 15.54 18.17 -1.36
C ARG A 153 15.65 19.50 -2.09
N MET A 154 15.07 19.56 -3.28
CA MET A 154 14.99 20.76 -4.10
C MET A 154 13.66 21.48 -3.86
N PHE A 155 13.71 22.80 -3.90
CA PHE A 155 12.53 23.67 -3.87
C PHE A 155 12.55 24.56 -5.11
N TYR A 156 11.39 24.79 -5.70
CA TYR A 156 11.24 25.50 -6.97
C TYR A 156 10.29 26.69 -6.84
N SER A 157 10.49 27.71 -7.67
CA SER A 157 9.50 28.77 -7.90
C SER A 157 8.31 28.25 -8.71
N ASP A 158 7.25 29.07 -8.83
CA ASP A 158 6.11 28.79 -9.72
C ASP A 158 6.53 28.65 -11.20
N THR A 159 7.67 29.25 -11.57
CA THR A 159 8.24 29.17 -12.92
C THR A 159 9.17 27.97 -13.11
N GLY A 160 9.35 27.13 -12.09
CA GLY A 160 10.19 25.94 -12.12
C GLY A 160 11.69 26.18 -11.90
N SER A 161 12.10 27.39 -11.49
CA SER A 161 13.50 27.69 -11.19
C SER A 161 13.88 27.20 -9.79
N PRO A 162 15.07 26.61 -9.57
CA PRO A 162 15.49 26.18 -8.24
C PRO A 162 15.70 27.40 -7.32
N THR A 163 15.01 27.43 -6.18
CA THR A 163 14.98 28.58 -5.26
C THR A 163 15.60 28.31 -3.89
N SER A 164 15.59 27.06 -3.43
CA SER A 164 16.18 26.67 -2.15
C SER A 164 16.58 25.19 -2.18
N VAL A 165 17.48 24.81 -1.28
CA VAL A 165 17.90 23.42 -1.08
C VAL A 165 17.87 23.08 0.41
N MET A 166 17.43 21.86 0.71
CA MET A 166 17.50 21.26 2.03
C MET A 166 18.46 20.10 2.04
N PHE A 167 19.37 20.07 2.99
CA PHE A 167 20.30 18.98 3.22
C PHE A 167 19.81 18.10 4.37
N LEU A 168 19.70 16.80 4.11
CA LEU A 168 19.33 15.78 5.09
C LEU A 168 20.61 15.07 5.54
N ALA A 169 21.02 15.30 6.79
CA ALA A 169 22.22 14.69 7.34
C ALA A 169 21.95 13.24 7.78
N PRO A 170 22.92 12.32 7.58
CA PRO A 170 22.80 10.96 8.08
C PRO A 170 22.85 10.91 9.61
N GLY A 171 22.39 9.79 10.17
CA GLY A 171 22.41 9.57 11.61
C GLY A 171 23.74 8.99 12.11
N VAL A 172 24.11 9.31 13.35
CA VAL A 172 25.18 8.59 14.06
C VAL A 172 24.73 7.17 14.40
N THR A 173 23.45 6.97 14.69
CA THR A 173 22.92 5.63 14.98
C THR A 173 22.92 4.77 13.72
N PRO A 174 23.47 3.54 13.76
CA PRO A 174 23.42 2.59 12.65
C PRO A 174 22.14 1.74 12.66
N TRP A 175 21.13 2.16 13.43
CA TRP A 175 19.92 1.38 13.65
C TRP A 175 19.24 1.04 12.32
N LYS A 176 19.06 -0.26 12.08
CA LYS A 176 18.33 -0.76 10.92
C LYS A 176 16.85 -0.46 11.08
N THR A 177 16.30 0.32 10.15
CA THR A 177 14.90 0.74 10.24
C THR A 177 13.93 -0.44 10.25
N THR A 178 12.94 -0.37 11.13
CA THR A 178 11.82 -1.30 11.17
C THR A 178 10.63 -0.82 10.33
N LEU A 179 10.79 0.25 9.55
CA LEU A 179 9.74 0.79 8.69
C LEU A 179 9.37 -0.27 7.63
N PRO A 180 8.11 -0.75 7.58
CA PRO A 180 7.73 -1.82 6.67
C PRO A 180 7.95 -1.42 5.21
N GLY A 181 8.56 -2.31 4.42
CA GLY A 181 8.86 -2.07 3.00
C GLY A 181 10.24 -1.48 2.72
N VAL A 182 11.02 -1.11 3.74
CA VAL A 182 12.44 -0.75 3.57
C VAL A 182 13.29 -1.97 3.83
N THR A 183 13.94 -2.49 2.80
CA THR A 183 14.91 -3.59 2.91
C THR A 183 16.29 -3.03 3.20
N ASN A 184 17.03 -3.69 4.10
CA ASN A 184 18.39 -3.34 4.47
C ASN A 184 18.62 -1.85 4.85
N GLY A 185 17.62 -1.17 5.42
CA GLY A 185 17.67 0.27 5.72
C GLY A 185 18.43 0.61 7.01
N ALA A 186 19.66 0.12 7.16
CA ALA A 186 20.63 0.67 8.11
C ALA A 186 21.56 1.65 7.39
N ASN A 187 22.41 2.32 8.17
CA ASN A 187 23.47 3.20 7.70
C ASN A 187 24.71 2.97 8.56
N ASN A 188 25.90 3.33 8.07
CA ASN A 188 27.02 3.53 8.99
C ASN A 188 26.79 4.83 9.79
N PRO A 189 27.38 4.95 11.00
CA PRO A 189 27.43 6.22 11.70
C PRO A 189 28.05 7.32 10.83
N GLY A 190 27.33 8.42 10.63
CA GLY A 190 27.77 9.57 9.86
C GLY A 190 27.72 10.87 10.67
N ILE A 191 28.68 11.76 10.41
CA ILE A 191 28.66 13.17 10.85
C ILE A 191 28.99 14.06 9.65
N ARG A 192 28.51 15.31 9.66
CA ARG A 192 28.70 16.25 8.56
C ARG A 192 29.23 17.59 9.06
N VAL A 193 30.22 18.11 8.35
CA VAL A 193 30.79 19.45 8.53
C VAL A 193 30.47 20.27 7.29
N ILE A 194 30.00 21.50 7.49
CA ILE A 194 29.60 22.41 6.41
C ILE A 194 30.57 23.59 6.38
N GLU A 195 31.13 23.85 5.21
CA GLU A 195 31.90 25.05 4.92
C GLU A 195 30.96 26.08 4.29
N TYR A 196 30.98 27.31 4.78
CA TYR A 196 30.06 28.36 4.32
C TYR A 196 30.73 29.73 4.25
N ASP A 197 30.19 30.59 3.41
CA ASP A 197 30.60 31.99 3.29
C ASP A 197 30.02 32.78 4.49
N PRO A 198 30.86 33.40 5.34
CA PRO A 198 30.41 34.10 6.54
C PRO A 198 29.61 35.38 6.25
N ASP A 199 29.66 35.93 5.04
CA ASP A 199 28.94 37.15 4.66
C ASP A 199 27.57 36.81 4.06
N THR A 200 27.48 35.76 3.23
CA THR A 200 26.26 35.40 2.49
C THR A 200 25.49 34.21 3.06
N LEU A 201 26.11 33.46 3.98
CA LEU A 201 25.66 32.13 4.43
C LEU A 201 25.50 31.11 3.29
N GLN A 202 26.13 31.33 2.14
CA GLN A 202 26.12 30.33 1.09
C GLN A 202 26.92 29.10 1.54
N VAL A 203 26.34 27.91 1.35
CA VAL A 203 27.06 26.64 1.55
C VAL A 203 28.10 26.51 0.44
N LEU A 204 29.37 26.56 0.82
CA LEU A 204 30.51 26.40 -0.08
C LEU A 204 30.84 24.94 -0.29
N ASP A 205 30.77 24.13 0.77
CA ASP A 205 30.99 22.69 0.68
C ASP A 205 30.40 21.94 1.86
N MET A 206 30.29 20.62 1.73
CA MET A 206 29.95 19.73 2.83
C MET A 206 30.85 18.50 2.81
N VAL A 207 31.45 18.20 3.95
CA VAL A 207 32.26 17.00 4.16
C VAL A 207 31.50 16.07 5.09
N THR A 208 31.22 14.86 4.61
CA THR A 208 30.63 13.81 5.44
C THR A 208 31.74 12.88 5.89
N TYR A 209 31.83 12.65 7.19
CA TYR A 209 32.71 11.66 7.78
C TYR A 209 31.86 10.49 8.25
N TYR A 210 32.42 9.30 8.18
CA TYR A 210 31.73 8.10 8.62
C TYR A 210 32.65 7.15 9.37
N LEU A 211 32.01 6.27 10.14
CA LEU A 211 32.68 5.17 10.81
C LEU A 211 32.25 3.87 10.13
N ASN A 212 33.16 3.17 9.45
CA ASN A 212 32.86 1.81 8.98
C ASN A 212 32.68 0.88 10.19
N LEU A 213 31.43 0.66 10.57
CA LEU A 213 31.09 0.02 11.84
C LEU A 213 31.54 -1.44 11.89
N THR A 214 31.50 -2.14 10.75
CA THR A 214 31.99 -3.52 10.63
C THR A 214 33.50 -3.59 10.89
N ARG A 215 34.27 -2.70 10.24
CA ARG A 215 35.72 -2.61 10.44
C ARG A 215 36.05 -2.22 11.88
N ALA A 216 35.36 -1.22 12.42
CA ALA A 216 35.55 -0.74 13.79
C ALA A 216 35.37 -1.84 14.84
N ASN A 217 34.29 -2.64 14.73
CA ASN A 217 34.02 -3.74 15.65
C ASN A 217 34.99 -4.92 15.49
N THR A 218 35.53 -5.13 14.29
CA THR A 218 36.54 -6.17 14.05
C THR A 218 37.89 -5.76 14.65
N MET A 219 38.30 -4.50 14.47
CA MET A 219 39.55 -3.97 15.02
C MET A 219 39.53 -3.89 16.53
N ALA A 220 38.43 -3.47 17.15
CA ALA A 220 38.29 -3.45 18.62
C ALA A 220 38.43 -4.84 19.28
N SER A 221 38.28 -5.94 18.52
CA SER A 221 38.44 -7.31 19.02
C SER A 221 39.90 -7.80 19.01
N VAL A 222 40.76 -7.15 18.24
CA VAL A 222 42.22 -7.32 18.28
C VAL A 222 42.71 -6.27 19.27
N GLN A 223 43.47 -6.63 20.30
CA GLN A 223 43.94 -5.71 21.36
C GLN A 223 44.97 -4.67 20.84
N GLU A 224 44.70 -4.00 19.73
CA GLU A 224 45.44 -2.84 19.28
C GLU A 224 44.82 -1.61 19.97
N GLU A 225 45.64 -0.80 20.63
CA GLU A 225 45.24 0.45 21.30
C GLU A 225 44.74 1.55 20.32
N GLU A 226 44.56 1.21 19.04
CA GLU A 226 44.11 2.12 18.00
C GLU A 226 42.57 2.15 17.97
N PHE A 227 41.98 3.21 18.53
CA PHE A 227 40.54 3.45 18.48
C PHE A 227 40.06 3.49 17.02
N PRO A 228 38.86 2.96 16.71
CA PRO A 228 38.35 2.97 15.35
C PRO A 228 38.19 4.42 14.85
N ALA A 229 39.00 4.78 13.86
CA ALA A 229 39.07 6.13 13.33
C ALA A 229 37.86 6.43 12.43
N TRP A 230 37.23 7.57 12.65
CA TRP A 230 36.34 8.19 11.67
C TRP A 230 37.15 8.57 10.44
N GLU A 231 36.60 8.31 9.25
CA GLU A 231 37.24 8.60 7.98
C GLU A 231 36.35 9.52 7.13
N GLU A 232 36.97 10.33 6.28
CA GLU A 232 36.23 11.15 5.32
C GLU A 232 35.52 10.22 4.32
N GLU A 233 34.21 10.36 4.19
CA GLU A 233 33.41 9.60 3.24
C GLU A 233 33.46 10.24 1.85
N TYR A 234 33.13 11.54 1.81
CA TYR A 234 33.16 12.37 0.61
C TYR A 234 33.04 13.87 0.95
N ARG A 235 33.55 14.67 0.01
CA ARG A 235 33.31 16.11 -0.12
C ARG A 235 32.33 16.37 -1.26
N LEU A 236 31.30 17.18 -1.04
CA LEU A 236 30.20 17.38 -1.99
C LEU A 236 30.67 17.92 -3.34
N THR A 237 31.52 18.95 -3.33
CA THR A 237 32.03 19.59 -4.55
C THR A 237 32.84 18.62 -5.41
N GLU A 238 33.71 17.82 -4.79
CA GLU A 238 34.56 16.82 -5.45
C GLU A 238 33.73 15.63 -5.97
N ALA A 239 32.85 15.09 -5.14
CA ALA A 239 32.06 13.91 -5.47
C ALA A 239 31.14 14.14 -6.67
N PHE A 240 30.50 15.30 -6.74
CA PHE A 240 29.51 15.62 -7.78
C PHE A 240 29.97 16.63 -8.81
N ARG A 241 31.23 17.09 -8.73
CA ARG A 241 31.86 18.07 -9.65
C ARG A 241 31.01 19.33 -9.80
N VAL A 242 30.73 19.96 -8.67
CA VAL A 242 30.01 21.22 -8.55
C VAL A 242 30.85 22.22 -7.75
N PRO A 243 30.73 23.53 -8.03
CA PRO A 243 31.57 24.52 -7.37
C PRO A 243 31.19 24.77 -5.90
N ASP A 244 29.93 24.51 -5.53
CA ASP A 244 29.40 24.81 -4.20
C ASP A 244 28.12 24.02 -3.89
N GLY A 245 27.52 24.26 -2.72
CA GLY A 245 26.22 23.72 -2.30
C GLY A 245 25.03 24.62 -2.62
N SER A 246 25.13 25.55 -3.59
CA SER A 246 24.01 26.41 -3.97
C SER A 246 22.85 25.64 -4.62
N ALA A 247 21.65 26.23 -4.66
CA ALA A 247 20.49 25.60 -5.29
C ALA A 247 20.72 25.29 -6.79
N SER A 248 21.48 26.10 -7.52
CA SER A 248 21.85 25.83 -8.91
C SER A 248 22.83 24.65 -9.03
N SER A 249 23.85 24.59 -8.17
CA SER A 249 24.78 23.44 -8.11
C SER A 249 24.04 22.16 -7.77
N MET A 250 23.16 22.18 -6.77
CA MET A 250 22.40 21.00 -6.34
C MET A 250 21.35 20.56 -7.37
N GLN A 251 20.79 21.48 -8.15
CA GLN A 251 19.99 21.15 -9.34
C GLN A 251 20.84 20.37 -10.37
N ALA A 252 22.08 20.80 -10.64
CA ALA A 252 22.98 20.07 -11.53
C ALA A 252 23.36 18.69 -10.96
N VAL A 253 23.50 18.55 -9.63
CA VAL A 253 23.68 17.24 -8.98
C VAL A 253 22.47 16.32 -9.23
N LEU A 254 21.25 16.81 -9.00
CA LEU A 254 20.01 16.06 -9.26
C LEU A 254 19.90 15.63 -10.72
N GLU A 255 20.21 16.52 -11.66
CA GLU A 255 20.22 16.22 -13.09
C GLU A 255 21.21 15.10 -13.43
N ARG A 256 22.43 15.15 -12.90
CA ARG A 256 23.42 14.08 -13.06
C ARG A 256 22.97 12.75 -12.47
N ILE A 257 22.43 12.76 -11.24
CA ILE A 257 21.86 11.56 -10.59
C ILE A 257 20.71 10.97 -11.45
N SER A 258 19.89 11.83 -12.04
CA SER A 258 18.75 11.40 -12.87
C SER A 258 19.18 10.78 -14.20
N MET A 259 20.28 11.26 -14.80
CA MET A 259 20.68 10.88 -16.17
C MET A 259 21.85 9.89 -16.27
N ASP A 260 22.82 9.93 -15.36
CA ASP A 260 24.01 9.06 -15.39
C ASP A 260 23.94 8.00 -14.29
N PRO A 261 23.83 6.70 -14.64
CA PRO A 261 23.77 5.61 -13.68
C PRO A 261 24.96 5.56 -12.69
N ARG A 262 26.12 6.11 -13.05
CA ARG A 262 27.29 6.15 -12.16
C ARG A 262 27.10 7.15 -11.02
N TYR A 263 26.57 8.34 -11.33
CA TYR A 263 26.25 9.34 -10.29
C TYR A 263 25.08 8.89 -9.44
N LEU A 264 24.09 8.19 -10.03
CA LEU A 264 23.03 7.54 -9.25
C LEU A 264 23.60 6.52 -8.27
N GLN A 265 24.49 5.63 -8.74
CA GLN A 265 25.08 4.60 -7.90
C GLN A 265 25.95 5.21 -6.80
N GLN A 266 26.78 6.19 -7.13
CA GLN A 266 27.59 6.92 -6.16
C GLN A 266 26.70 7.57 -5.09
N TYR A 267 25.63 8.27 -5.49
CA TYR A 267 24.68 8.84 -4.55
C TYR A 267 23.98 7.78 -3.68
N HIS A 268 23.60 6.64 -4.25
CA HIS A 268 22.94 5.56 -3.50
C HIS A 268 23.85 4.93 -2.44
N GLU A 269 25.13 4.74 -2.75
CA GLU A 269 26.12 4.27 -1.77
C GLU A 269 26.27 5.28 -0.62
N LEU A 270 26.42 6.56 -0.94
CA LEU A 270 26.51 7.65 0.05
C LEU A 270 25.22 7.81 0.87
N ASN A 271 24.04 7.56 0.28
CA ASN A 271 22.75 7.66 0.97
C ASN A 271 22.66 6.77 2.22
N SER A 272 23.30 5.61 2.17
CA SER A 272 23.39 4.67 3.30
C SER A 272 24.68 4.82 4.11
N VAL A 273 25.46 5.87 3.84
CA VAL A 273 26.79 6.09 4.42
C VAL A 273 27.72 4.90 4.12
N ARG A 274 27.80 4.48 2.85
CA ARG A 274 28.53 3.30 2.36
C ARG A 274 28.17 1.97 3.02
N TYR A 275 26.95 1.83 3.57
CA TYR A 275 26.48 0.57 4.14
C TYR A 275 25.89 -0.37 3.08
N ASP A 276 24.98 0.14 2.26
CA ASP A 276 24.30 -0.57 1.19
C ASP A 276 24.96 -0.27 -0.16
N LEU A 277 25.80 -1.22 -0.60
CA LEU A 277 26.52 -1.14 -1.87
C LEU A 277 25.78 -1.85 -3.01
N THR A 278 24.51 -2.23 -2.82
CA THR A 278 23.75 -2.89 -3.88
C THR A 278 23.47 -1.93 -5.04
N PRO A 279 23.38 -2.43 -6.30
CA PRO A 279 23.07 -1.57 -7.43
C PRO A 279 21.67 -0.95 -7.34
N CYS A 280 21.57 0.38 -7.48
CA CYS A 280 20.30 1.09 -7.53
C CYS A 280 19.65 0.94 -8.92
N GLY A 281 18.69 0.02 -9.04
CA GLY A 281 17.93 -0.22 -10.28
C GLY A 281 16.89 0.87 -10.59
N ALA A 282 16.12 0.67 -11.66
CA ALA A 282 15.14 1.66 -12.15
C ALA A 282 14.10 2.09 -11.10
N SER A 283 13.56 1.15 -10.31
CA SER A 283 12.60 1.49 -9.24
C SER A 283 13.24 2.34 -8.14
N CYS A 284 14.47 1.97 -7.71
CA CYS A 284 15.25 2.73 -6.74
C CYS A 284 15.53 4.15 -7.26
N ARG A 285 15.96 4.29 -8.52
CA ARG A 285 16.15 5.59 -9.17
C ARG A 285 14.92 6.48 -9.04
N VAL A 286 13.74 5.95 -9.38
CA VAL A 286 12.49 6.71 -9.34
C VAL A 286 12.18 7.18 -7.91
N ASP A 287 12.32 6.29 -6.92
CA ASP A 287 12.04 6.62 -5.51
C ASP A 287 12.96 7.75 -5.01
N HIS A 288 14.25 7.68 -5.34
CA HIS A 288 15.20 8.70 -4.96
C HIS A 288 15.03 10.02 -5.73
N VAL A 289 14.94 9.97 -7.06
CA VAL A 289 14.85 11.18 -7.90
C VAL A 289 13.55 11.94 -7.64
N CYS A 290 12.41 11.25 -7.55
CA CYS A 290 11.14 11.90 -7.26
C CYS A 290 11.13 12.52 -5.86
N ALA A 291 11.66 11.83 -4.84
CA ALA A 291 11.73 12.38 -3.49
C ALA A 291 12.66 13.59 -3.38
N ILE A 292 13.81 13.58 -4.08
CA ILE A 292 14.73 14.73 -4.11
C ILE A 292 14.10 15.93 -4.81
N ARG A 293 13.41 15.69 -5.93
CA ARG A 293 12.85 16.76 -6.77
C ARG A 293 11.57 17.34 -6.17
N GLU A 294 10.61 16.49 -5.79
CA GLU A 294 9.25 16.92 -5.50
C GLU A 294 8.92 16.76 -4.00
N VAL A 295 8.94 17.88 -3.29
CA VAL A 295 8.51 17.97 -1.88
C VAL A 295 6.99 18.12 -1.77
N ASP A 296 6.35 18.68 -2.80
CA ASP A 296 4.90 18.78 -2.92
C ASP A 296 4.28 17.41 -3.22
N PHE A 297 3.17 17.08 -2.54
CA PHE A 297 2.58 15.75 -2.62
C PHE A 297 1.97 15.46 -3.99
N ALA A 298 1.27 16.43 -4.58
CA ALA A 298 0.66 16.26 -5.89
C ALA A 298 1.74 16.14 -6.98
N LYS A 299 2.76 17.00 -6.94
CA LYS A 299 3.86 16.96 -7.91
C LYS A 299 4.69 15.67 -7.79
N TYR A 300 4.89 15.17 -6.58
CA TYR A 300 5.57 13.88 -6.37
C TYR A 300 4.80 12.73 -7.02
N ASP A 301 3.48 12.68 -6.84
CA ASP A 301 2.64 11.65 -7.47
C ASP A 301 2.62 11.76 -8.99
N GLU A 302 2.62 12.99 -9.54
CA GLU A 302 2.76 13.24 -10.98
C GLU A 302 4.12 12.76 -11.51
N ALA A 303 5.21 13.06 -10.79
CA ALA A 303 6.56 12.64 -11.16
C ALA A 303 6.69 11.12 -11.18
N LEU A 304 6.13 10.43 -10.18
CA LEU A 304 6.09 8.96 -10.15
C LEU A 304 5.37 8.39 -11.38
N GLN A 305 4.24 8.98 -11.79
CA GLN A 305 3.51 8.53 -12.97
C GLN A 305 4.28 8.77 -14.27
N LEU A 306 4.97 9.90 -14.39
CA LEU A 306 5.73 10.27 -15.59
C LEU A 306 6.95 9.36 -15.78
N ASP A 307 7.74 9.13 -14.72
CA ASP A 307 8.93 8.28 -14.81
C ASP A 307 8.56 6.81 -15.08
N LEU A 308 7.44 6.31 -14.54
CA LEU A 308 6.93 4.97 -14.89
C LEU A 308 6.62 4.85 -16.39
N ARG A 309 6.04 5.88 -17.01
CA ARG A 309 5.79 5.93 -18.46
C ARG A 309 7.09 6.02 -19.28
N LEU A 310 8.10 6.74 -18.79
CA LEU A 310 9.40 6.84 -19.47
C LEU A 310 10.21 5.55 -19.40
N VAL A 311 10.11 4.79 -18.30
CA VAL A 311 10.69 3.44 -18.20
C VAL A 311 10.04 2.48 -19.19
N GLU A 312 8.75 2.65 -19.49
CA GLU A 312 8.05 1.90 -20.55
C GLU A 312 8.50 2.31 -21.97
N LEU A 313 8.88 3.57 -22.18
CA LEU A 313 9.28 4.15 -23.48
C LEU A 313 10.79 4.03 -23.80
N GLY A 314 11.65 3.83 -22.81
CA GLY A 314 13.11 3.95 -22.88
C GLY A 314 13.92 2.73 -23.40
N ARG A 315 13.44 1.97 -24.40
CA ARG A 315 14.29 1.02 -25.16
C ARG A 315 14.75 1.67 -26.47
N PRO A 316 16.07 1.87 -26.71
CA PRO A 316 16.57 2.50 -27.92
C PRO A 316 16.52 1.48 -29.08
N GLY A 317 15.53 1.65 -29.94
CA GLY A 317 15.36 0.89 -31.17
C GLY A 317 14.08 1.36 -31.84
N GLY A 318 14.21 2.32 -32.75
CA GLY A 318 13.06 2.94 -33.39
C GLY A 318 12.13 1.91 -34.04
N CYS A 319 10.83 2.03 -33.75
CA CYS A 319 9.82 1.61 -34.71
C CYS A 319 8.52 2.38 -34.48
N ARG A 320 8.19 3.14 -35.53
CA ARG A 320 6.92 3.77 -35.88
C ARG A 320 5.68 3.09 -35.24
N VAL A 321 4.85 3.90 -34.59
CA VAL A 321 3.51 3.56 -34.11
C VAL A 321 2.70 2.87 -35.22
N ARG A 322 2.46 1.57 -35.07
CA ARG A 322 1.32 0.83 -35.63
C ARG A 322 0.82 -0.13 -34.56
N GLY A 323 -0.51 -0.15 -34.43
CA GLY A 323 -1.25 -0.71 -33.30
C GLY A 323 -0.74 -2.06 -32.81
N ALA A 324 -0.52 -2.15 -31.50
CA ALA A 324 -0.31 -3.40 -30.80
C ALA A 324 -1.68 -3.98 -30.42
N GLY A 325 -2.30 -4.70 -31.36
CA GLY A 325 -2.76 -6.02 -31.00
C GLY A 325 -1.53 -6.87 -30.71
N ASP A 326 -1.66 -7.82 -29.78
CA ASP A 326 -0.66 -8.82 -29.41
C ASP A 326 0.36 -8.41 -28.32
N ASP A 327 -0.10 -8.38 -27.06
CA ASP A 327 0.78 -8.77 -25.95
C ASP A 327 0.05 -9.65 -24.91
N TRP A 328 -0.29 -10.88 -25.33
CA TRP A 328 -0.82 -11.94 -24.47
C TRP A 328 0.28 -12.65 -23.64
N GLY A 329 1.55 -12.26 -23.80
CA GLY A 329 2.70 -12.99 -23.22
C GLY A 329 2.98 -12.68 -21.75
N GLN A 330 2.77 -11.44 -21.30
CA GLN A 330 3.04 -11.05 -19.90
C GLN A 330 2.01 -11.60 -18.90
N ALA A 331 0.82 -11.99 -19.36
CA ALA A 331 -0.21 -12.58 -18.52
C ALA A 331 0.04 -14.07 -18.15
N LEU A 332 1.10 -14.71 -18.67
CA LEU A 332 1.30 -16.17 -18.60
C LEU A 332 2.62 -16.63 -17.95
N GLY A 333 3.49 -15.73 -17.50
CA GLY A 333 4.58 -16.08 -16.56
C GLY A 333 5.69 -17.03 -17.08
N LEU A 334 6.06 -16.96 -18.36
CA LEU A 334 7.17 -17.74 -18.92
C LEU A 334 8.55 -17.06 -18.71
N PRO A 335 9.65 -17.83 -18.56
CA PRO A 335 11.00 -17.30 -18.36
C PRO A 335 11.56 -16.56 -19.60
N PRO A 336 12.55 -15.66 -19.43
CA PRO A 336 13.12 -14.90 -20.54
C PRO A 336 13.94 -15.82 -21.43
N GLY A 337 13.36 -16.18 -22.58
CA GLY A 337 13.95 -17.12 -23.56
C GLY A 337 12.93 -17.65 -24.58
N LEU A 338 11.63 -17.64 -24.25
CA LEU A 338 10.54 -17.96 -25.19
C LEU A 338 9.73 -16.70 -25.54
N GLN A 339 10.35 -15.74 -26.24
CA GLN A 339 9.70 -14.48 -26.68
C GLN A 339 9.25 -14.51 -28.16
N ARG A 340 8.70 -15.64 -28.62
CA ARG A 340 7.88 -15.69 -29.82
C ARG A 340 6.60 -16.48 -29.51
N PRO A 341 5.46 -16.18 -30.16
CA PRO A 341 4.27 -17.00 -30.05
C PRO A 341 4.62 -18.37 -30.64
N THR A 342 5.03 -19.29 -29.77
CA THR A 342 5.22 -20.68 -30.13
C THR A 342 3.82 -21.28 -30.18
N GLY A 343 3.54 -22.09 -31.21
CA GLY A 343 2.26 -22.81 -31.34
C GLY A 343 1.87 -23.63 -30.10
N LEU A 344 2.81 -23.82 -29.17
CA LEU A 344 2.63 -24.38 -27.84
C LEU A 344 1.65 -23.59 -26.95
N LEU A 345 1.69 -22.24 -26.93
CA LEU A 345 0.80 -21.44 -26.08
C LEU A 345 -0.64 -21.45 -26.62
N ALA A 346 -0.77 -21.34 -27.94
CA ALA A 346 -2.04 -21.50 -28.63
C ALA A 346 -2.60 -22.91 -28.43
N ALA A 347 -1.78 -23.97 -28.53
CA ALA A 347 -2.19 -25.34 -28.25
C ALA A 347 -2.59 -25.57 -26.78
N LEU A 348 -1.88 -24.96 -25.81
CA LEU A 348 -2.26 -25.01 -24.39
C LEU A 348 -3.61 -24.36 -24.11
N HIS A 349 -3.93 -23.25 -24.78
CA HIS A 349 -5.25 -22.62 -24.70
C HIS A 349 -6.33 -23.43 -25.44
N LEU A 350 -6.01 -23.97 -26.62
CA LEU A 350 -6.95 -24.77 -27.42
C LEU A 350 -7.31 -26.11 -26.75
N LEU A 351 -6.37 -26.69 -26.00
CA LEU A 351 -6.56 -27.92 -25.21
C LEU A 351 -7.02 -27.65 -23.76
N GLN A 352 -7.31 -26.39 -23.39
CA GLN A 352 -7.70 -25.98 -22.03
C GLN A 352 -6.70 -26.35 -20.91
N LEU A 353 -5.45 -26.66 -21.26
CA LEU A 353 -4.40 -27.08 -20.32
C LEU A 353 -3.76 -25.92 -19.55
N GLY A 354 -4.17 -24.67 -19.82
CA GLY A 354 -3.64 -23.47 -19.18
C GLY A 354 -3.83 -23.42 -17.66
N PHE A 355 -4.94 -23.95 -17.14
CA PHE A 355 -5.18 -24.05 -15.70
C PHE A 355 -4.23 -25.07 -15.03
N LEU A 356 -4.15 -26.28 -15.60
CA LEU A 356 -3.24 -27.33 -15.14
C LEU A 356 -1.78 -26.89 -15.17
N PHE A 357 -1.37 -26.17 -16.22
CA PHE A 357 -0.02 -25.60 -16.32
C PHE A 357 0.27 -24.60 -15.20
N ARG A 358 -0.68 -23.71 -14.87
CA ARG A 358 -0.54 -22.75 -13.76
C ARG A 358 -0.53 -23.44 -12.39
N CYS A 359 -1.32 -24.50 -12.20
CA CYS A 359 -1.28 -25.31 -10.98
C CYS A 359 0.04 -26.06 -10.80
N LEU A 360 0.57 -26.69 -11.86
CA LEU A 360 1.86 -27.37 -11.85
C LEU A 360 3.02 -26.38 -11.63
N HIS A 361 2.93 -25.19 -12.22
CA HIS A 361 3.90 -24.12 -12.01
C HIS A 361 3.86 -23.60 -10.57
N ALA A 362 2.68 -23.36 -10.00
CA ALA A 362 2.52 -22.96 -8.61
C ALA A 362 3.01 -24.05 -7.64
N LEU A 363 2.74 -25.33 -7.91
CA LEU A 363 3.28 -26.46 -7.15
C LEU A 363 4.80 -26.54 -7.25
N LYS A 364 5.39 -26.32 -8.43
CA LYS A 364 6.85 -26.33 -8.62
C LYS A 364 7.54 -25.19 -7.87
N VAL A 365 6.96 -23.99 -7.91
CA VAL A 365 7.48 -22.84 -7.15
C VAL A 365 7.26 -23.04 -5.64
N GLY A 366 6.11 -23.58 -5.22
CA GLY A 366 5.81 -23.92 -3.82
C GLY A 366 6.70 -24.99 -3.25
N TRP A 367 7.00 -26.03 -4.03
CA TRP A 367 7.95 -27.06 -3.68
C TRP A 367 9.36 -26.49 -3.52
N LYS A 368 9.78 -25.60 -4.42
CA LYS A 368 11.08 -24.93 -4.34
C LYS A 368 11.20 -24.08 -3.08
N VAL A 369 10.18 -23.27 -2.76
CA VAL A 369 10.14 -22.43 -1.55
C VAL A 369 10.12 -23.24 -0.25
N CYS A 370 9.42 -24.39 -0.22
CA CYS A 370 9.43 -25.28 0.95
C CYS A 370 10.78 -25.98 1.18
N TRP A 371 11.54 -26.24 0.11
CA TRP A 371 12.79 -27.02 0.22
C TRP A 371 14.04 -26.16 0.42
N THR A 372 14.05 -24.91 -0.05
CA THR A 372 15.12 -23.95 0.27
C THR A 372 14.79 -23.17 1.55
N LYS A 373 15.53 -23.43 2.64
CA LYS A 373 15.44 -22.67 3.91
C LYS A 373 15.77 -21.17 3.78
N THR A 374 16.28 -20.74 2.63
CA THR A 374 16.59 -19.35 2.26
C THR A 374 16.01 -19.03 0.88
N ALA A 375 14.68 -19.06 0.76
CA ALA A 375 14.01 -18.61 -0.46
C ALA A 375 14.06 -17.07 -0.55
N VAL A 376 14.50 -16.55 -1.71
CA VAL A 376 14.56 -15.11 -2.04
C VAL A 376 13.14 -14.51 -1.99
N GLU A 377 12.95 -13.33 -1.38
CA GLU A 377 11.64 -12.65 -1.23
C GLU A 377 10.87 -12.48 -2.55
N GLU A 378 11.57 -12.44 -3.68
CA GLU A 378 10.99 -12.43 -5.03
C GLU A 378 10.20 -13.73 -5.34
N GLU A 379 10.70 -14.91 -4.94
CA GLU A 379 10.01 -16.19 -5.16
C GLU A 379 8.76 -16.31 -4.28
N GLN A 380 8.81 -15.80 -3.04
CA GLN A 380 7.64 -15.76 -2.14
C GLN A 380 6.59 -14.75 -2.63
N SER A 381 7.01 -13.60 -3.13
CA SER A 381 6.14 -12.58 -3.74
C SER A 381 5.44 -13.10 -5.00
N ARG A 382 6.19 -13.81 -5.85
CA ARG A 382 5.66 -14.48 -7.05
C ARG A 382 4.69 -15.60 -6.70
N MET A 383 4.94 -16.34 -5.61
CA MET A 383 3.99 -17.33 -5.10
C MET A 383 2.69 -16.71 -4.63
N ALA A 384 2.75 -15.63 -3.85
CA ALA A 384 1.56 -14.92 -3.40
C ALA A 384 0.75 -14.42 -4.60
N PHE A 385 1.40 -13.77 -5.58
CA PHE A 385 0.78 -13.33 -6.84
C PHE A 385 0.10 -14.49 -7.61
N LEU A 386 0.80 -15.60 -7.82
CA LEU A 386 0.26 -16.79 -8.49
C LEU A 386 -0.92 -17.41 -7.73
N SER A 387 -0.83 -17.51 -6.41
CA SER A 387 -1.89 -18.04 -5.55
C SER A 387 -3.16 -17.19 -5.62
N HIS A 388 -3.01 -15.86 -5.70
CA HIS A 388 -4.13 -14.93 -5.82
C HIS A 388 -4.82 -15.07 -7.18
N ASP A 389 -4.08 -15.09 -8.29
CA ASP A 389 -4.65 -15.29 -9.64
C ASP A 389 -5.36 -16.64 -9.75
N ILE A 390 -4.79 -17.70 -9.17
CA ILE A 390 -5.40 -19.02 -9.13
C ILE A 390 -6.72 -19.00 -8.35
N SER A 391 -6.81 -18.26 -7.25
CA SER A 391 -8.03 -18.17 -6.44
C SER A 391 -9.17 -17.47 -7.18
N MET A 392 -8.87 -16.42 -7.95
CA MET A 392 -9.86 -15.73 -8.79
C MET A 392 -10.31 -16.59 -9.97
N LEU A 393 -9.39 -17.29 -10.64
CA LEU A 393 -9.73 -18.18 -11.76
C LEU A 393 -10.54 -19.38 -11.27
N ARG A 394 -10.19 -19.96 -10.12
CA ARG A 394 -10.93 -21.03 -9.48
C ARG A 394 -12.36 -20.60 -9.15
N LEU A 395 -12.56 -19.36 -8.69
CA LEU A 395 -13.89 -18.81 -8.47
C LEU A 395 -14.69 -18.77 -9.78
N PHE A 396 -14.09 -18.28 -10.86
CA PHE A 396 -14.76 -18.20 -12.17
C PHE A 396 -15.10 -19.59 -12.72
N GLU A 397 -14.16 -20.52 -12.71
CA GLU A 397 -14.37 -21.93 -13.11
C GLU A 397 -15.48 -22.58 -12.27
N THR A 398 -15.47 -22.34 -10.95
CA THR A 398 -16.48 -22.88 -10.04
C THR A 398 -17.90 -22.46 -10.44
N PHE A 399 -18.12 -21.19 -10.79
CA PHE A 399 -19.47 -20.68 -11.10
C PHE A 399 -19.87 -20.79 -12.57
N LEU A 400 -18.91 -20.77 -13.50
CA LEU A 400 -19.18 -20.93 -14.93
C LEU A 400 -19.33 -22.40 -15.34
N GLU A 401 -18.70 -23.32 -14.62
CA GLU A 401 -18.66 -24.75 -14.98
C GLU A 401 -19.19 -25.64 -13.85
N ASN A 402 -18.53 -25.69 -12.69
CA ASN A 402 -18.82 -26.69 -11.65
C ASN A 402 -20.22 -26.52 -11.04
N THR A 403 -20.71 -25.29 -10.86
CA THR A 403 -22.03 -25.01 -10.29
C THR A 403 -23.16 -25.37 -11.26
N PRO A 404 -23.10 -24.99 -12.56
CA PRO A 404 -24.02 -25.54 -13.56
C PRO A 404 -23.97 -27.07 -13.67
N GLN A 405 -22.79 -27.68 -13.61
CA GLN A 405 -22.65 -29.15 -13.61
C GLN A 405 -23.31 -29.77 -12.35
N LEU A 406 -23.19 -29.13 -11.19
CA LEU A 406 -23.88 -29.56 -9.96
C LEU A 406 -25.41 -29.49 -10.11
N VAL A 407 -25.95 -28.44 -10.73
CA VAL A 407 -27.40 -28.33 -11.05
C VAL A 407 -27.83 -29.47 -11.97
N LEU A 408 -27.06 -29.75 -13.02
CA LEU A 408 -27.35 -30.85 -13.97
C LEU A 408 -27.24 -32.23 -13.31
N PHE A 409 -26.23 -32.44 -12.47
CA PHE A 409 -26.05 -33.68 -11.73
C PHE A 409 -27.20 -33.92 -10.75
N LEU A 410 -27.58 -32.88 -9.99
CA LEU A 410 -28.71 -32.93 -9.06
C LEU A 410 -30.02 -33.17 -9.82
N HIS A 411 -30.22 -32.55 -10.99
CA HIS A 411 -31.36 -32.82 -11.88
C HIS A 411 -31.41 -34.31 -12.28
N GLY A 412 -30.29 -34.91 -12.68
CA GLY A 412 -30.22 -36.32 -13.06
C GLY A 412 -30.54 -37.28 -11.91
N VAL A 413 -29.98 -37.03 -10.72
CA VAL A 413 -30.24 -37.84 -9.51
C VAL A 413 -31.72 -37.74 -9.09
N LEU A 414 -32.28 -36.54 -9.10
CA LEU A 414 -33.69 -36.32 -8.74
C LEU A 414 -34.65 -36.90 -9.79
N ARG A 415 -34.32 -36.82 -11.09
CA ARG A 415 -35.13 -37.42 -12.16
C ARG A 415 -35.15 -38.95 -12.12
N THR A 416 -34.05 -39.57 -11.71
CA THR A 416 -33.93 -41.03 -11.65
C THR A 416 -34.47 -41.62 -10.35
N ASN A 417 -34.75 -40.79 -9.34
CA ASN A 417 -35.25 -41.14 -8.01
C ASN A 417 -34.45 -42.28 -7.33
N LYS A 418 -33.17 -42.42 -7.70
CA LYS A 418 -32.24 -43.44 -7.20
C LYS A 418 -30.98 -42.72 -6.76
N ALA A 419 -30.89 -42.43 -5.46
CA ALA A 419 -29.70 -41.84 -4.87
C ALA A 419 -28.81 -42.94 -4.29
N GLU A 420 -27.73 -43.28 -4.99
CA GLU A 420 -26.68 -44.11 -4.39
C GLU A 420 -25.91 -43.29 -3.34
N PRO A 421 -25.44 -43.91 -2.24
CA PRO A 421 -24.66 -43.19 -1.21
C PRO A 421 -23.43 -42.46 -1.76
N SER A 422 -22.80 -43.01 -2.81
CA SER A 422 -21.68 -42.42 -3.55
C SER A 422 -22.06 -41.10 -4.25
N GLN A 423 -23.26 -41.01 -4.82
CA GLN A 423 -23.77 -39.82 -5.51
C GLN A 423 -24.13 -38.72 -4.49
N GLY A 424 -24.71 -39.11 -3.36
CA GLY A 424 -24.98 -38.19 -2.24
C GLY A 424 -23.69 -37.57 -1.70
N LEU A 425 -22.66 -38.39 -1.49
CA LEU A 425 -21.33 -37.91 -1.10
C LEU A 425 -20.75 -36.95 -2.14
N GLY A 426 -20.90 -37.25 -3.44
CA GLY A 426 -20.47 -36.37 -4.53
C GLY A 426 -21.16 -35.00 -4.52
N ILE A 427 -22.47 -34.95 -4.30
CA ILE A 427 -23.24 -33.69 -4.19
C ILE A 427 -22.76 -32.88 -2.99
N CYS A 428 -22.61 -33.52 -1.82
CA CYS A 428 -22.10 -32.86 -0.62
C CYS A 428 -20.71 -32.27 -0.86
N MET A 429 -19.80 -33.05 -1.44
CA MET A 429 -18.45 -32.59 -1.76
C MET A 429 -18.47 -31.42 -2.76
N ALA A 430 -19.33 -31.45 -3.77
CA ALA A 430 -19.46 -30.34 -4.73
C ALA A 430 -19.90 -29.03 -4.03
N PHE A 431 -20.90 -29.08 -3.14
CA PHE A 431 -21.32 -27.91 -2.36
C PHE A 431 -20.22 -27.38 -1.43
N LEU A 432 -19.49 -28.29 -0.77
CA LEU A 432 -18.34 -27.93 0.05
C LEU A 432 -17.24 -27.27 -0.79
N CYS A 433 -16.95 -27.80 -1.99
CA CYS A 433 -15.95 -27.24 -2.90
C CYS A 433 -16.32 -25.85 -3.41
N VAL A 434 -17.59 -25.62 -3.79
CA VAL A 434 -18.04 -24.29 -4.25
C VAL A 434 -17.97 -23.26 -3.12
N THR A 435 -18.37 -23.67 -1.91
CA THR A 435 -18.32 -22.79 -0.74
C THR A 435 -16.87 -22.53 -0.31
N TRP A 436 -15.99 -23.53 -0.47
CA TRP A 436 -14.56 -23.38 -0.20
C TRP A 436 -13.90 -22.41 -1.17
N SER A 437 -14.22 -22.42 -2.46
CA SER A 437 -13.65 -21.47 -3.42
C SER A 437 -14.08 -20.02 -3.14
N LEU A 438 -15.30 -19.80 -2.63
CA LEU A 438 -15.74 -18.49 -2.12
C LEU A 438 -14.93 -18.03 -0.90
N LEU A 439 -14.67 -18.94 0.05
CA LEU A 439 -13.86 -18.65 1.23
C LEU A 439 -12.39 -18.35 0.85
N ASP A 440 -11.81 -19.17 -0.02
CA ASP A 440 -10.45 -19.06 -0.55
C ASP A 440 -10.25 -17.72 -1.27
N TYR A 441 -11.22 -17.32 -2.11
CA TYR A 441 -11.25 -15.99 -2.72
C TYR A 441 -11.37 -14.88 -1.66
N HIS A 442 -12.25 -15.01 -0.67
CA HIS A 442 -12.44 -13.99 0.37
C HIS A 442 -11.19 -13.81 1.25
N GLN A 443 -10.52 -14.90 1.60
CA GLN A 443 -9.24 -14.89 2.32
C GLN A 443 -8.14 -14.26 1.46
N SER A 444 -8.05 -14.66 0.19
CA SER A 444 -7.11 -14.09 -0.79
C SER A 444 -7.35 -12.60 -1.01
N LEU A 445 -8.59 -12.12 -0.96
CA LEU A 445 -8.90 -10.70 -1.12
C LEU A 445 -8.52 -9.89 0.12
N ARG A 446 -8.69 -10.47 1.31
CA ARG A 446 -8.38 -9.82 2.58
C ARG A 446 -6.88 -9.69 2.81
N SER A 447 -6.07 -10.58 2.25
CA SER A 447 -4.60 -10.48 2.30
C SER A 447 -4.07 -9.19 1.62
N PHE A 448 -4.85 -8.53 0.76
CA PHE A 448 -4.52 -7.24 0.14
C PHE A 448 -4.73 -6.02 1.06
N LEU A 449 -5.44 -6.16 2.19
CA LEU A 449 -5.74 -5.06 3.11
C LEU A 449 -4.79 -5.12 4.31
N GLN A 450 -3.69 -4.36 4.23
CA GLN A 450 -2.63 -4.34 5.27
C GLN A 450 -3.13 -3.92 6.66
N ASP A 451 -4.30 -3.28 6.74
CA ASP A 451 -4.88 -2.73 7.97
C ASP A 451 -5.98 -3.60 8.60
N LYS A 452 -6.31 -4.78 8.04
CA LYS A 452 -7.37 -5.67 8.57
C LYS A 452 -6.80 -7.01 9.02
N TYR A 453 -6.98 -7.33 10.30
CA TYR A 453 -6.59 -8.61 10.91
C TYR A 453 -6.96 -9.84 10.06
N GLU A 454 -6.06 -10.83 10.03
CA GLU A 454 -6.32 -12.15 9.45
C GLU A 454 -7.63 -12.75 10.02
N LEU A 455 -8.39 -13.44 9.17
CA LEU A 455 -9.63 -14.09 9.61
C LEU A 455 -9.30 -15.16 10.66
N ARG A 456 -9.75 -14.97 11.89
CA ARG A 456 -9.74 -16.05 12.90
C ARG A 456 -10.53 -17.25 12.36
N LEU A 457 -10.15 -18.45 12.77
CA LEU A 457 -10.80 -19.70 12.37
C LEU A 457 -12.32 -19.64 12.52
N SER A 458 -12.82 -19.02 13.59
CA SER A 458 -14.26 -18.81 13.83
C SER A 458 -14.94 -17.93 12.78
N SER A 459 -14.30 -16.84 12.34
CA SER A 459 -14.83 -15.94 11.30
C SER A 459 -14.82 -16.61 9.92
N SER A 460 -13.82 -17.44 9.61
CA SER A 460 -13.80 -18.24 8.38
C SER A 460 -14.87 -19.33 8.36
N VAL A 461 -15.09 -20.02 9.49
CA VAL A 461 -16.18 -21.02 9.61
C VAL A 461 -17.55 -20.36 9.40
N ILE A 462 -17.78 -19.18 9.98
CA ILE A 462 -19.08 -18.50 9.85
C ILE A 462 -19.28 -17.94 8.43
N TYR A 463 -18.23 -17.43 7.78
CA TYR A 463 -18.26 -17.04 6.37
C TYR A 463 -18.55 -18.24 5.46
N PHE A 464 -17.96 -19.40 5.74
CA PHE A 464 -18.22 -20.64 5.02
C PHE A 464 -19.68 -21.08 5.20
N LEU A 465 -20.14 -21.18 6.45
CA LEU A 465 -21.50 -21.64 6.76
C LEU A 465 -22.59 -20.74 6.18
N TRP A 466 -22.45 -19.42 6.26
CA TRP A 466 -23.45 -18.54 5.64
C TRP A 466 -23.56 -18.79 4.14
N ASN A 467 -22.42 -19.05 3.45
CA ASN A 467 -22.40 -19.12 1.99
C ASN A 467 -22.99 -20.45 1.55
N LEU A 468 -22.69 -21.51 2.31
CA LEU A 468 -23.31 -22.82 2.14
C LEU A 468 -24.84 -22.72 2.28
N PHE A 469 -25.33 -22.06 3.33
CA PHE A 469 -26.77 -21.91 3.58
C PHE A 469 -27.49 -20.97 2.62
N LEU A 470 -26.80 -20.07 1.92
CA LEU A 470 -27.39 -19.25 0.84
C LEU A 470 -27.36 -19.97 -0.51
N LEU A 471 -26.29 -20.73 -0.79
CA LEU A 471 -26.09 -21.41 -2.06
C LEU A 471 -26.95 -22.67 -2.19
N CYS A 472 -27.03 -23.52 -1.15
CA CYS A 472 -27.77 -24.79 -1.22
C CYS A 472 -29.26 -24.60 -1.58
N PRO A 473 -30.02 -23.71 -0.90
CA PRO A 473 -31.42 -23.43 -1.28
C PRO A 473 -31.58 -22.89 -2.69
N ARG A 474 -30.62 -22.05 -3.15
CA ARG A 474 -30.64 -21.47 -4.49
C ARG A 474 -30.47 -22.53 -5.57
N VAL A 475 -29.43 -23.36 -5.45
CA VAL A 475 -29.15 -24.47 -6.38
C VAL A 475 -30.31 -25.47 -6.39
N LEU A 476 -30.89 -25.76 -5.22
CA LEU A 476 -32.06 -26.63 -5.13
C LEU A 476 -33.27 -26.06 -5.87
N ALA A 477 -33.63 -24.78 -5.64
CA ALA A 477 -34.78 -24.14 -6.30
C ALA A 477 -34.63 -24.12 -7.83
N VAL A 478 -33.43 -23.79 -8.33
CA VAL A 478 -33.09 -23.83 -9.75
C VAL A 478 -33.25 -25.25 -10.30
N THR A 479 -32.73 -26.26 -9.59
CA THR A 479 -32.81 -27.66 -10.02
C THR A 479 -34.25 -28.16 -10.07
N LEU A 480 -35.07 -27.86 -9.05
CA LEU A 480 -36.48 -28.24 -9.04
C LEU A 480 -37.24 -27.62 -10.21
N PHE A 481 -37.02 -26.34 -10.51
CA PHE A 481 -37.62 -25.71 -11.67
C PHE A 481 -37.20 -26.37 -13.00
N THR A 482 -35.94 -26.77 -13.15
CA THR A 482 -35.51 -27.54 -14.34
C THR A 482 -36.19 -28.90 -14.47
N LEU A 483 -36.56 -29.54 -13.36
CA LEU A 483 -37.30 -30.81 -13.40
C LEU A 483 -38.72 -30.62 -13.91
N LEU A 484 -39.37 -29.49 -13.56
CA LEU A 484 -40.70 -29.18 -14.06
C LEU A 484 -40.68 -28.78 -15.54
N TRP A 485 -39.82 -27.81 -15.88
CA TRP A 485 -39.81 -27.21 -17.21
C TRP A 485 -38.38 -26.94 -17.70
N PRO A 486 -37.72 -27.95 -18.32
CA PRO A 486 -36.36 -27.81 -18.84
C PRO A 486 -36.20 -26.63 -19.82
N SER A 487 -37.17 -26.46 -20.74
CA SER A 487 -37.16 -25.35 -21.70
C SER A 487 -37.40 -23.97 -21.05
N GLY A 488 -38.06 -23.93 -19.88
CA GLY A 488 -38.27 -22.70 -19.12
C GLY A 488 -36.97 -22.13 -18.57
N MET A 489 -35.98 -22.99 -18.26
CA MET A 489 -34.67 -22.53 -17.81
C MET A 489 -33.89 -21.78 -18.89
N ALA A 490 -34.07 -22.17 -20.16
CA ALA A 490 -33.48 -21.48 -21.30
C ALA A 490 -34.02 -20.05 -21.49
N ILE A 491 -35.13 -19.71 -20.84
CA ILE A 491 -35.72 -18.36 -20.83
C ILE A 491 -35.37 -17.65 -19.51
N HIS A 492 -35.53 -18.33 -18.38
CA HIS A 492 -35.28 -17.77 -17.05
C HIS A 492 -33.83 -17.30 -16.86
N PHE A 493 -32.85 -18.17 -17.19
CA PHE A 493 -31.45 -17.86 -16.97
C PHE A 493 -31.00 -16.60 -17.76
N PRO A 494 -31.25 -16.48 -19.08
CA PRO A 494 -30.89 -15.26 -19.81
C PRO A 494 -31.59 -14.00 -19.31
N LEU A 495 -32.86 -14.08 -18.86
CA LEU A 495 -33.59 -12.93 -18.34
C LEU A 495 -32.97 -12.41 -17.04
N VAL A 496 -32.72 -13.29 -16.07
CA VAL A 496 -32.09 -12.91 -14.80
C VAL A 496 -30.64 -12.47 -15.02
N TRP A 497 -29.91 -13.17 -15.89
CA TRP A 497 -28.54 -12.80 -16.25
C TRP A 497 -28.47 -11.42 -16.89
N LEU A 498 -29.37 -11.09 -17.82
CA LEU A 498 -29.43 -9.76 -18.45
C LEU A 498 -29.73 -8.67 -17.40
N GLY A 499 -30.64 -8.94 -16.48
CA GLY A 499 -30.92 -8.03 -15.35
C GLY A 499 -29.68 -7.78 -14.48
N MET A 500 -28.95 -8.83 -14.13
CA MET A 500 -27.70 -8.72 -13.35
C MET A 500 -26.58 -8.03 -14.14
N PHE A 501 -26.46 -8.29 -15.44
CA PHE A 501 -25.49 -7.66 -16.32
C PHE A 501 -25.72 -6.14 -16.44
N LEU A 502 -26.98 -5.72 -16.62
CA LEU A 502 -27.36 -4.31 -16.61
C LEU A 502 -27.09 -3.69 -15.25
N TRP A 503 -27.44 -4.37 -14.15
CA TRP A 503 -27.17 -3.92 -12.78
C TRP A 503 -25.67 -3.70 -12.50
N VAL A 504 -24.80 -4.58 -12.99
CA VAL A 504 -23.34 -4.43 -12.87
C VAL A 504 -22.84 -3.30 -13.78
N SER A 505 -23.37 -3.19 -15.01
CA SER A 505 -22.98 -2.14 -15.96
C SER A 505 -23.33 -0.74 -15.45
N LEU A 506 -24.47 -0.58 -14.77
CA LEU A 506 -24.91 0.66 -14.14
C LEU A 506 -24.03 1.08 -12.95
N GLN A 507 -23.22 0.17 -12.39
CA GLN A 507 -22.29 0.48 -11.30
C GLN A 507 -20.95 1.06 -11.79
N GLY A 508 -20.70 1.13 -13.10
CA GLY A 508 -19.54 1.81 -13.67
C GLY A 508 -18.19 1.18 -13.28
N THR A 509 -18.05 -0.14 -13.43
CA THR A 509 -16.80 -0.85 -13.11
C THR A 509 -15.69 -0.51 -14.12
N ASP A 510 -14.46 -0.36 -13.62
CA ASP A 510 -13.23 -0.12 -14.41
C ASP A 510 -12.18 -1.16 -14.01
N PHE A 511 -12.42 -2.43 -14.36
CA PHE A 511 -11.58 -3.57 -13.96
C PHE A 511 -10.56 -3.97 -15.05
N MET A 512 -10.93 -3.81 -16.33
CA MET A 512 -10.16 -4.18 -17.51
C MET A 512 -9.74 -2.95 -18.32
N GLU A 513 -8.54 -3.00 -18.88
CA GLU A 513 -7.88 -1.88 -19.61
C GLU A 513 -8.57 -1.47 -20.93
N SER A 514 -9.50 -2.30 -21.43
CA SER A 514 -10.22 -2.02 -22.67
C SER A 514 -11.70 -2.34 -22.55
N PRO A 515 -12.56 -1.62 -23.29
CA PRO A 515 -14.01 -1.73 -23.16
C PRO A 515 -14.54 -3.13 -23.53
N GLY A 516 -13.88 -3.88 -24.41
CA GLY A 516 -14.31 -5.24 -24.79
C GLY A 516 -14.18 -6.26 -23.65
N PRO A 517 -12.95 -6.51 -23.14
CA PRO A 517 -12.73 -7.39 -21.99
C PRO A 517 -13.46 -6.96 -20.71
N GLU A 518 -13.73 -5.66 -20.52
CA GLU A 518 -14.56 -5.17 -19.41
C GLU A 518 -15.99 -5.73 -19.50
N GLN A 519 -16.59 -5.76 -20.69
CA GLN A 519 -17.92 -6.37 -20.86
C GLN A 519 -17.90 -7.88 -20.58
N LEU A 520 -16.83 -8.59 -20.94
CA LEU A 520 -16.68 -10.01 -20.63
C LEU A 520 -16.56 -10.25 -19.11
N TYR A 521 -15.85 -9.38 -18.39
CA TYR A 521 -15.78 -9.40 -16.94
C TYR A 521 -17.17 -9.19 -16.32
N ARG A 522 -17.90 -8.16 -16.75
CA ARG A 522 -19.28 -7.88 -16.28
C ARG A 522 -20.23 -9.04 -16.58
N ALA A 523 -20.12 -9.66 -17.75
CA ALA A 523 -20.86 -10.85 -18.15
C ALA A 523 -20.58 -12.05 -17.24
N THR A 524 -19.30 -12.26 -16.89
CA THR A 524 -18.86 -13.33 -15.99
C THR A 524 -19.40 -13.11 -14.57
N VAL A 525 -19.27 -11.88 -14.05
CA VAL A 525 -19.83 -11.55 -12.73
C VAL A 525 -21.33 -11.72 -12.69
N ALA A 526 -22.06 -11.38 -13.76
CA ALA A 526 -23.50 -11.59 -13.82
C ALA A 526 -23.89 -13.07 -13.68
N VAL A 527 -23.06 -14.01 -14.17
CA VAL A 527 -23.25 -15.45 -13.92
C VAL A 527 -23.00 -15.80 -12.45
N ILE A 528 -21.95 -15.25 -11.83
CA ILE A 528 -21.68 -15.46 -10.40
C ILE A 528 -22.87 -14.96 -9.56
N LEU A 529 -23.37 -13.75 -9.86
CA LEU A 529 -24.52 -13.13 -9.21
C LEU A 529 -25.82 -13.95 -9.37
N TYR A 530 -25.96 -14.77 -10.40
CA TYR A 530 -27.11 -15.67 -10.52
C TYR A 530 -27.18 -16.70 -9.37
N PHE A 531 -26.03 -17.10 -8.83
CA PHE A 531 -25.91 -18.12 -7.78
C PHE A 531 -25.53 -17.55 -6.40
N SER A 532 -24.62 -16.57 -6.35
CA SER A 532 -24.05 -16.07 -5.10
C SER A 532 -23.71 -14.58 -5.16
N TRP A 533 -23.78 -13.91 -4.01
CA TRP A 533 -23.42 -12.50 -3.89
C TRP A 533 -21.93 -12.25 -4.16
N PHE A 534 -21.64 -11.32 -5.07
CA PHE A 534 -20.29 -10.88 -5.41
C PHE A 534 -20.25 -9.34 -5.47
N ASN A 535 -19.32 -8.71 -4.75
CA ASN A 535 -19.23 -7.26 -4.73
C ASN A 535 -18.23 -6.74 -5.77
N VAL A 536 -18.66 -5.79 -6.61
CA VAL A 536 -17.90 -5.29 -7.76
C VAL A 536 -17.51 -3.81 -7.69
N ALA A 537 -18.13 -3.01 -6.82
CA ALA A 537 -17.96 -1.56 -6.83
C ALA A 537 -17.86 -0.97 -5.41
N PRO A 538 -17.04 0.08 -5.20
CA PRO A 538 -16.93 0.77 -3.92
C PRO A 538 -18.24 1.49 -3.53
N GLY A 539 -18.45 1.74 -2.23
CA GLY A 539 -19.60 2.51 -1.70
C GLY A 539 -20.48 1.79 -0.66
N ARG A 540 -21.76 2.18 -0.54
CA ARG A 540 -22.74 1.62 0.43
C ARG A 540 -23.11 0.16 0.10
N THR A 541 -22.27 -0.78 0.53
CA THR A 541 -22.42 -2.23 0.28
C THR A 541 -23.66 -2.84 0.92
N LEU A 542 -24.13 -2.29 2.05
CA LEU A 542 -25.31 -2.79 2.76
C LEU A 542 -26.59 -2.70 1.92
N GLY A 543 -26.86 -1.53 1.31
CA GLY A 543 -28.05 -1.31 0.49
C GLY A 543 -28.06 -2.20 -0.76
N ARG A 544 -26.94 -2.28 -1.47
CA ARG A 544 -26.80 -3.15 -2.66
C ARG A 544 -27.00 -4.63 -2.31
N SER A 545 -26.46 -5.05 -1.16
CA SER A 545 -26.63 -6.41 -0.66
C SER A 545 -28.09 -6.72 -0.31
N VAL A 546 -28.82 -5.80 0.33
CA VAL A 546 -30.25 -5.99 0.64
C VAL A 546 -31.05 -6.16 -0.65
N ILE A 547 -30.85 -5.28 -1.63
CA ILE A 547 -31.52 -5.35 -2.95
C ILE A 547 -31.30 -6.71 -3.60
N TYR A 548 -30.05 -7.20 -3.64
CA TYR A 548 -29.73 -8.49 -4.24
C TYR A 548 -30.39 -9.67 -3.52
N HIS A 549 -30.27 -9.75 -2.18
CA HIS A 549 -30.79 -10.91 -1.46
C HIS A 549 -32.33 -10.93 -1.45
N SER A 550 -32.98 -9.75 -1.47
CA SER A 550 -34.42 -9.63 -1.68
C SER A 550 -34.83 -10.14 -3.06
N PHE A 551 -34.10 -9.75 -4.11
CA PHE A 551 -34.36 -10.22 -5.48
C PHE A 551 -34.17 -11.75 -5.61
N ILE A 552 -33.04 -12.29 -5.14
CA ILE A 552 -32.75 -13.73 -5.23
C ILE A 552 -33.72 -14.57 -4.40
N LEU A 553 -34.15 -14.07 -3.24
CA LEU A 553 -35.17 -14.74 -2.44
C LEU A 553 -36.53 -14.76 -3.16
N ALA A 554 -36.94 -13.62 -3.74
CA ALA A 554 -38.17 -13.54 -4.52
C ALA A 554 -38.14 -14.47 -5.75
N ASP A 555 -37.03 -14.47 -6.50
CA ASP A 555 -36.82 -15.35 -7.65
C ASP A 555 -36.84 -16.83 -7.24
N SER A 556 -36.09 -17.21 -6.20
CA SER A 556 -36.05 -18.61 -5.73
C SER A 556 -37.41 -19.08 -5.20
N THR A 557 -38.17 -18.19 -4.56
CA THR A 557 -39.54 -18.47 -4.12
C THR A 557 -40.47 -18.66 -5.32
N LEU A 558 -40.36 -17.82 -6.36
CA LEU A 558 -41.12 -17.95 -7.59
C LEU A 558 -40.85 -19.31 -8.26
N LEU A 559 -39.58 -19.69 -8.41
CA LEU A 559 -39.18 -20.99 -8.98
C LEU A 559 -39.75 -22.17 -8.18
N ALA A 560 -39.67 -22.10 -6.86
CA ALA A 560 -40.23 -23.10 -5.95
C ALA A 560 -41.75 -23.21 -6.05
N LEU A 561 -42.47 -22.08 -6.09
CA LEU A 561 -43.93 -22.03 -6.23
C LEU A 561 -44.39 -22.57 -7.60
N CYS A 562 -43.66 -22.24 -8.68
CA CYS A 562 -43.93 -22.80 -10.00
C CYS A 562 -43.80 -24.34 -9.99
N TRP A 563 -42.77 -24.87 -9.33
CA TRP A 563 -42.59 -26.31 -9.17
C TRP A 563 -43.74 -26.95 -8.36
N LEU A 564 -44.11 -26.37 -7.22
CA LEU A 564 -45.23 -26.84 -6.40
C LEU A 564 -46.56 -26.82 -7.16
N TRP A 565 -46.80 -25.79 -7.97
CA TRP A 565 -48.02 -25.66 -8.77
C TRP A 565 -48.08 -26.69 -9.91
N GLY A 566 -46.94 -27.00 -10.51
CA GLY A 566 -46.84 -27.96 -11.62
C GLY A 566 -46.77 -29.42 -11.18
N GLN A 567 -46.74 -29.71 -9.87
CA GLN A 567 -46.66 -31.06 -9.35
C GLN A 567 -48.04 -31.74 -9.34
N SER A 568 -48.15 -32.90 -9.99
CA SER A 568 -49.31 -33.79 -9.88
C SER A 568 -49.27 -34.51 -8.51
N PRO A 569 -50.39 -34.69 -7.79
CA PRO A 569 -50.40 -35.33 -6.48
C PRO A 569 -50.07 -36.83 -6.62
N SER A 570 -48.79 -37.18 -6.48
CA SER A 570 -48.29 -38.55 -6.53
C SER A 570 -47.23 -38.73 -5.44
N ASP A 571 -47.33 -39.83 -4.67
CA ASP A 571 -46.55 -40.08 -3.44
C ASP A 571 -45.02 -40.20 -3.62
N GLU A 572 -44.53 -40.32 -4.87
CA GLU A 572 -43.12 -40.60 -5.18
C GLU A 572 -42.12 -39.48 -4.82
N HIS A 573 -42.60 -38.26 -4.54
CA HIS A 573 -41.75 -37.07 -4.32
C HIS A 573 -42.01 -36.35 -2.97
N SER A 574 -42.60 -37.05 -1.99
CA SER A 574 -42.92 -36.48 -0.67
C SER A 574 -41.70 -35.89 0.06
N TYR A 575 -40.52 -36.47 -0.13
CA TYR A 575 -39.26 -35.97 0.44
C TYR A 575 -38.81 -34.63 -0.16
N LEU A 576 -39.17 -34.31 -1.40
CA LEU A 576 -38.81 -33.04 -2.06
C LEU A 576 -39.61 -31.86 -1.49
N VAL A 577 -40.86 -32.10 -1.09
CA VAL A 577 -41.69 -31.09 -0.42
C VAL A 577 -41.10 -30.76 0.96
N LEU A 578 -40.60 -31.78 1.69
CA LEU A 578 -39.89 -31.57 2.95
C LEU A 578 -38.57 -30.81 2.75
N LEU A 579 -37.81 -31.14 1.70
CA LEU A 579 -36.56 -30.46 1.34
C LEU A 579 -36.80 -28.99 0.98
N LEU A 580 -37.88 -28.70 0.25
CA LEU A 580 -38.29 -27.35 -0.11
C LEU A 580 -38.79 -26.56 1.11
N GLY A 581 -39.53 -27.20 2.01
CA GLY A 581 -39.93 -26.62 3.29
C GLY A 581 -38.74 -26.25 4.18
N ALA A 582 -37.65 -27.02 4.11
CA ALA A 582 -36.40 -26.72 4.82
C ALA A 582 -35.55 -25.63 4.12
N ALA A 583 -35.74 -25.39 2.82
CA ALA A 583 -34.93 -24.46 2.03
C ALA A 583 -35.07 -23.00 2.48
N LEU A 584 -36.30 -22.55 2.80
CA LEU A 584 -36.56 -21.18 3.27
C LEU A 584 -35.94 -20.89 4.65
N PRO A 585 -36.15 -21.73 5.69
CA PRO A 585 -35.43 -21.61 6.96
C PRO A 585 -33.91 -21.62 6.81
N CYS A 586 -33.37 -22.47 5.92
CA CYS A 586 -31.93 -22.53 5.64
C CYS A 586 -31.42 -21.19 5.04
N TYR A 587 -32.13 -20.63 4.06
CA TYR A 587 -31.73 -19.35 3.46
C TYR A 587 -31.81 -18.20 4.47
N LEU A 588 -32.85 -18.17 5.31
CA LEU A 588 -32.98 -17.19 6.40
C LEU A 588 -31.87 -17.33 7.44
N LEU A 589 -31.49 -18.57 7.80
CA LEU A 589 -30.35 -18.84 8.67
C LEU A 589 -29.04 -18.32 8.06
N GLY A 590 -28.83 -18.50 6.75
CA GLY A 590 -27.70 -17.91 6.02
C GLY A 590 -27.65 -16.38 6.13
N LEU A 591 -28.80 -15.71 5.98
CA LEU A 591 -28.90 -14.25 6.16
C LEU A 591 -28.63 -13.82 7.62
N LEU A 592 -29.14 -14.56 8.60
CA LEU A 592 -28.91 -14.30 10.01
C LEU A 592 -27.43 -14.45 10.39
N LEU A 593 -26.79 -15.54 9.97
CA LEU A 593 -25.34 -15.75 10.15
C LEU A 593 -24.53 -14.63 9.48
N ARG A 594 -25.01 -14.11 8.36
CA ARG A 594 -24.41 -12.96 7.68
C ARG A 594 -24.51 -11.66 8.47
N VAL A 595 -25.68 -11.34 9.00
CA VAL A 595 -25.85 -10.18 9.90
C VAL A 595 -25.03 -10.35 11.18
N ALA A 596 -25.03 -11.56 11.76
CA ALA A 596 -24.25 -11.88 12.94
C ALA A 596 -22.75 -11.74 12.67
N TYR A 597 -22.24 -12.11 11.50
CA TYR A 597 -20.85 -11.86 11.15
C TYR A 597 -20.54 -10.38 11.00
N TYR A 598 -21.39 -9.56 10.35
CA TYR A 598 -21.10 -8.12 10.21
C TYR A 598 -21.25 -7.31 11.51
N LYS A 599 -22.12 -7.71 12.45
CA LYS A 599 -22.30 -7.07 13.76
C LYS A 599 -21.36 -7.60 14.85
N TRP A 600 -21.33 -8.94 14.92
CA TRP A 600 -20.56 -9.84 15.80
C TRP A 600 -19.08 -9.93 15.48
N LEU A 601 -18.84 -10.40 14.25
CA LEU A 601 -17.62 -11.11 13.89
C LEU A 601 -16.73 -10.40 12.88
N HIS A 602 -17.09 -9.17 12.54
CA HIS A 602 -16.34 -8.30 11.67
C HIS A 602 -15.35 -7.50 12.53
N PRO A 603 -14.04 -7.54 12.25
CA PRO A 603 -13.01 -6.98 13.15
C PRO A 603 -13.14 -5.49 13.47
N ASN A 604 -13.91 -4.71 12.69
CA ASN A 604 -14.25 -3.33 13.04
C ASN A 604 -15.14 -3.22 14.30
N ALA A 605 -15.92 -4.24 14.65
CA ALA A 605 -16.80 -4.24 15.83
C ALA A 605 -16.04 -4.48 17.15
N TRP A 606 -14.89 -5.15 17.11
CA TRP A 606 -14.03 -5.34 18.29
C TRP A 606 -13.06 -4.20 18.53
N ALA A 607 -12.64 -3.48 17.47
CA ALA A 607 -11.85 -2.26 17.62
C ALA A 607 -12.56 -1.20 18.49
N GLN A 608 -13.90 -1.20 18.53
CA GLN A 608 -14.68 -0.32 19.42
C GLN A 608 -14.93 -0.87 20.83
N ARG A 609 -14.76 -2.18 21.07
CA ARG A 609 -15.06 -2.82 22.37
C ARG A 609 -13.84 -3.03 23.26
N GLU A 610 -12.64 -3.13 22.69
CA GLU A 610 -11.38 -3.32 23.44
C GLU A 610 -10.72 -2.01 23.92
N GLY A 611 -11.31 -0.84 23.63
CA GLY A 611 -10.80 0.45 24.11
C GLY A 611 -11.25 0.86 25.53
N GLY A 612 -11.94 -0.01 26.27
CA GLY A 612 -12.69 0.39 27.47
C GLY A 612 -12.26 -0.20 28.82
N HIS A 613 -11.36 -1.18 28.90
CA HIS A 613 -10.95 -1.77 30.20
C HIS A 613 -9.46 -2.15 30.23
N ASP A 614 -8.73 -1.38 31.04
CA ASP A 614 -7.54 -1.65 31.86
C ASP A 614 -6.42 -2.63 31.44
N GLU A 615 -5.24 -2.01 31.42
CA GLU A 615 -3.96 -2.38 32.08
C GLU A 615 -3.01 -3.48 31.56
N VAL A 616 -1.77 -3.00 31.33
CA VAL A 616 -0.48 -3.47 31.87
C VAL A 616 0.00 -4.89 31.52
N ASP A 617 1.20 -4.93 30.95
CA ASP A 617 2.07 -6.09 30.71
C ASP A 617 1.58 -7.20 29.77
N ALA A 618 1.65 -6.90 28.47
CA ALA A 618 1.93 -7.91 27.45
C ALA A 618 2.87 -7.35 26.36
N ASN A 619 4.11 -7.07 26.78
CA ASN A 619 5.27 -6.90 25.91
C ASN A 619 5.69 -8.28 25.35
N ARG A 620 4.98 -8.78 24.33
CA ARG A 620 5.44 -9.74 23.30
C ARG A 620 4.28 -10.07 22.36
N LEU A 621 4.54 -9.98 21.05
CA LEU A 621 3.65 -10.27 19.92
C LEU A 621 2.66 -9.16 19.50
N LYS A 622 3.18 -7.99 19.15
CA LYS A 622 2.60 -7.20 18.05
C LYS A 622 3.67 -6.95 16.99
N LEU A 623 3.92 -8.00 16.20
CA LEU A 623 4.68 -7.94 14.97
C LEU A 623 3.94 -8.78 13.91
N ARG A 624 3.38 -8.09 12.92
CA ARG A 624 3.47 -8.40 11.48
C ARG A 624 2.51 -7.48 10.72
N SER A 625 2.92 -6.25 10.45
CA SER A 625 2.54 -5.62 9.19
C SER A 625 3.49 -6.18 8.14
N THR A 626 3.16 -7.33 7.56
CA THR A 626 3.87 -7.85 6.40
C THR A 626 3.72 -6.84 5.26
N SER A 627 4.87 -6.38 4.76
CA SER A 627 5.01 -5.72 3.47
C SER A 627 4.21 -6.48 2.42
N ALA A 628 3.33 -5.78 1.71
CA ALA A 628 2.71 -6.37 0.54
C ALA A 628 3.83 -6.71 -0.46
N PRO A 629 3.85 -7.93 -1.03
CA PRO A 629 4.93 -8.39 -1.90
C PRO A 629 5.11 -7.50 -3.12
N ALA A 630 6.31 -7.38 -3.68
CA ALA A 630 6.65 -6.51 -4.82
C ALA A 630 5.82 -6.79 -6.11
N LEU A 631 5.13 -7.93 -6.16
CA LEU A 631 4.13 -8.28 -7.16
C LEU A 631 2.74 -8.32 -6.51
N VAL A 632 2.01 -7.21 -6.52
CA VAL A 632 0.60 -7.19 -6.11
C VAL A 632 -0.28 -7.03 -7.34
N ASN A 633 -1.18 -7.99 -7.56
CA ASN A 633 -2.21 -7.86 -8.59
C ASN A 633 -3.08 -6.63 -8.28
N ARG A 634 -2.88 -5.56 -9.06
CA ARG A 634 -3.55 -4.26 -8.91
C ARG A 634 -5.08 -4.39 -9.01
N ARG A 635 -5.56 -5.34 -9.81
CA ARG A 635 -6.99 -5.61 -10.02
C ARG A 635 -7.63 -6.22 -8.77
N MET A 636 -6.97 -7.20 -8.16
CA MET A 636 -7.40 -7.80 -6.90
C MET A 636 -7.35 -6.82 -5.72
N ARG A 637 -6.35 -5.92 -5.68
CA ARG A 637 -6.30 -4.86 -4.66
C ARG A 637 -7.49 -3.88 -4.78
N CYS A 638 -7.86 -3.50 -6.00
CA CYS A 638 -9.03 -2.65 -6.26
C CYS A 638 -10.34 -3.33 -5.79
N LEU A 639 -10.51 -4.62 -6.12
CA LEU A 639 -11.64 -5.43 -5.62
C LEU A 639 -11.65 -5.53 -4.09
N ALA A 640 -10.48 -5.64 -3.45
CA ALA A 640 -10.39 -5.71 -1.99
C ALA A 640 -10.85 -4.42 -1.33
N GLN A 641 -10.45 -3.27 -1.88
CA GLN A 641 -10.88 -1.95 -1.41
C GLN A 641 -12.39 -1.72 -1.63
N ALA A 642 -12.94 -2.23 -2.73
CA ALA A 642 -14.38 -2.19 -3.01
C ALA A 642 -15.20 -3.10 -2.06
N GLN A 643 -14.66 -4.28 -1.72
CA GLN A 643 -15.33 -5.26 -0.87
C GLN A 643 -15.30 -4.91 0.62
N PHE A 644 -14.32 -4.12 1.05
CA PHE A 644 -14.09 -3.78 2.44
C PHE A 644 -13.76 -2.29 2.61
N PRO A 645 -14.71 -1.37 2.35
CA PRO A 645 -14.49 0.06 2.49
C PRO A 645 -13.92 0.42 3.88
N VAL A 646 -13.00 1.38 3.90
CA VAL A 646 -12.54 2.01 5.15
C VAL A 646 -13.72 2.84 5.66
N CYS A 647 -14.17 2.58 6.89
CA CYS A 647 -15.08 3.50 7.55
C CYS A 647 -14.28 4.78 7.80
N GLN A 648 -14.69 5.88 7.15
CA GLN A 648 -14.38 7.22 7.63
C GLN A 648 -15.09 7.45 8.96
#